data_AF-A0A2X2TY05-F1
#
_entry.id   AF-A0A2X2TY05-F1
#
_cell.length_a   1.000
_cell.length_b   1.000
_cell.length_c   1.000
_cell.angle_alpha   90.00
_cell.angle_beta   90.00
_cell.angle_gamma   90.00
#
_symmetry.space_group_name_H-M   'P 1'
#
loop_
_entity.id
_entity.type
_entity.pdbx_description
1 polymer ?
#
loop_
_entity_poly.entity_id
_entity_poly.type
_entity_poly.pdbx_seq_one_letter_code
_entity_poly.pdbx_strand_id
1 'polypeptide(L)'
;MYDDIFESIRYEAEKRNLRESTINLYCANVNYFLRCIGKTASELTLDDAESFLSAKRLEGRSPETHNHYRSAIKFFYKKVLWILWDDDIVPAMKRERNLPAVLSRNEINAIIEATQNLKHKAIIATMYSSGLRVSEAVHLHYDDISRTNMTIHVRETKGRIDRYTILSRKNLDLLTEYWYKCGRPRGILFPSSWTGGYLDITSVNQFFKKSARLAGITRRVSSHACRHSFASHLFESGTDIKYIQSLLGHVDPRSTDVYLHVSNKTLLGIRSPFDGPQGGGMNTDCTIQDVFNRFYPSYASSHDVSPAQRKAAYHIMNCKTGAFGVNVSVCEDCGCISIHYNSCRDRCCPMCQEFPKEKWVDARREDLLDAPYFHMVFTVPENLNPVIYSNQKLLYTALYHAASDTLRELAADPKYLGADIGYICILHTWGSAMNFHPHIHAIVLGGGLDAGNHWKGSGEDFFLPVRVVSRLFRGKYLAELKQLWKDGKLEFHGTAEPYRNHYALQELLDTCYKKEWIPYCKKPFHGAESVIRYLGRYTHRIAISNYRIKCMTDSMVTFTAKDYKNQGQWEEITVSGEEFIRRFLMHVPPKRFVRIRHYGLLSSRNKNKKITLCRNLLGCRKYIARLKDLDAPAMIRLLYNKDICRCSSCGGRIIPLPAGQPCTMPEPHLLC
;
A
#
# COMPACT_ATOMS: atom_id res chain seq x y z
N MET A 1 -52.75 4.59 -2.08
CA MET A 1 -52.80 3.91 -3.41
C MET A 1 -51.67 2.89 -3.60
N TYR A 2 -50.57 2.96 -2.84
CA TYR A 2 -49.51 1.94 -2.86
C TYR A 2 -49.10 1.47 -1.46
N ASP A 3 -50.00 1.61 -0.48
CA ASP A 3 -49.67 1.45 0.94
C ASP A 3 -49.26 0.00 1.25
N ASP A 4 -49.92 -0.98 0.64
CA ASP A 4 -49.55 -2.41 0.73
C ASP A 4 -48.15 -2.73 0.16
N ILE A 5 -47.75 -2.00 -0.90
CA ILE A 5 -46.41 -2.13 -1.50
C ILE A 5 -45.35 -1.56 -0.57
N PHE A 6 -45.62 -0.43 0.08
CA PHE A 6 -44.68 0.19 1.00
C PHE A 6 -44.53 -0.62 2.28
N GLU A 7 -45.60 -1.21 2.80
CA GLU A 7 -45.53 -2.18 3.89
C GLU A 7 -44.71 -3.40 3.50
N SER A 8 -44.87 -3.91 2.28
CA SER A 8 -44.06 -5.03 1.77
C SER A 8 -42.57 -4.66 1.62
N ILE A 9 -42.25 -3.45 1.15
CA ILE A 9 -40.87 -2.94 1.08
C ILE A 9 -40.29 -2.80 2.48
N ARG A 10 -41.05 -2.22 3.42
CA ARG A 10 -40.67 -2.07 4.83
C ARG A 10 -40.37 -3.42 5.44
N TYR A 11 -41.30 -4.36 5.37
CA TYR A 11 -41.16 -5.71 5.89
C TYR A 11 -39.91 -6.43 5.34
N GLU A 12 -39.72 -6.43 4.02
CA GLU A 12 -38.54 -7.08 3.42
C GLU A 12 -37.23 -6.34 3.76
N ALA A 13 -37.27 -5.02 3.93
CA ALA A 13 -36.09 -4.24 4.30
C ALA A 13 -35.72 -4.43 5.78
N GLU A 14 -36.69 -4.44 6.69
CA GLU A 14 -36.53 -4.68 8.13
C GLU A 14 -36.03 -6.10 8.40
N LYS A 15 -36.57 -7.11 7.72
CA LYS A 15 -36.07 -8.49 7.74
C LYS A 15 -34.58 -8.60 7.42
N ARG A 16 -34.03 -7.62 6.68
CA ARG A 16 -32.61 -7.54 6.29
C ARG A 16 -31.83 -6.51 7.09
N ASN A 17 -32.39 -5.99 8.16
CA ASN A 17 -31.80 -4.97 9.03
C ASN A 17 -31.33 -3.73 8.25
N LEU A 18 -32.09 -3.32 7.22
CA LEU A 18 -31.84 -2.05 6.54
C LEU A 18 -32.18 -0.87 7.45
N ARG A 19 -31.47 0.24 7.30
CA ARG A 19 -31.69 1.44 8.11
C ARG A 19 -33.00 2.12 7.74
N GLU A 20 -33.68 2.72 8.72
CA GLU A 20 -34.92 3.49 8.51
C GLU A 20 -34.79 4.56 7.42
N SER A 21 -33.65 5.25 7.35
CA SER A 21 -33.37 6.22 6.28
C SER A 21 -33.33 5.60 4.89
N THR A 22 -32.83 4.36 4.78
CA THR A 22 -32.79 3.60 3.52
C THR A 22 -34.19 3.11 3.15
N ILE A 23 -34.97 2.66 4.12
CA ILE A 23 -36.36 2.24 3.95
C ILE A 23 -37.19 3.40 3.40
N ASN A 24 -37.11 4.56 4.04
CA ASN A 24 -37.80 5.77 3.60
C ASN A 24 -37.36 6.22 2.21
N LEU A 25 -36.07 6.13 1.90
CA LEU A 25 -35.55 6.42 0.55
C LEU A 25 -36.07 5.44 -0.50
N TYR A 26 -36.16 4.15 -0.18
CA TYR A 26 -36.67 3.13 -1.09
C TYR A 26 -38.15 3.34 -1.35
N CYS A 27 -38.96 3.57 -0.31
CA CYS A 27 -40.37 3.89 -0.46
C CYS A 27 -40.58 5.15 -1.30
N ALA A 28 -39.83 6.23 -1.04
CA ALA A 28 -39.91 7.47 -1.79
C ALA A 28 -39.55 7.29 -3.28
N ASN A 29 -38.45 6.59 -3.57
CA ASN A 29 -38.00 6.34 -4.93
C ASN A 29 -38.94 5.41 -5.71
N VAL A 30 -39.47 4.37 -5.06
CA VAL A 30 -40.43 3.45 -5.67
C VAL A 30 -41.77 4.15 -5.90
N ASN A 31 -42.24 4.96 -4.95
CA ASN A 31 -43.44 5.79 -5.15
C ASN A 31 -43.31 6.70 -6.37
N TYR A 32 -42.14 7.35 -6.52
CA TYR A 32 -41.87 8.20 -7.67
C TYR A 32 -41.85 7.40 -8.98
N PHE A 33 -41.22 6.22 -8.98
CA PHE A 33 -41.22 5.31 -10.13
C PHE A 33 -42.64 4.87 -10.53
N LEU A 34 -43.43 4.36 -9.58
CA LEU A 34 -44.80 3.89 -9.83
C LEU A 34 -45.71 5.00 -10.37
N ARG A 35 -45.58 6.21 -9.84
CA ARG A 35 -46.30 7.39 -10.34
C ARG A 35 -45.92 7.77 -11.77
N CYS A 36 -44.67 7.56 -12.16
CA CYS A 36 -44.21 7.85 -13.53
C CYS A 36 -44.64 6.79 -14.54
N ILE A 37 -44.68 5.51 -14.15
CA ILE A 37 -45.07 4.41 -15.03
C ILE A 37 -46.60 4.29 -15.15
N GLY A 38 -47.34 4.57 -14.08
CA GLY A 38 -48.81 4.52 -14.08
C GLY A 38 -49.41 3.11 -14.19
N LYS A 39 -48.60 2.05 -14.07
CA LYS A 39 -49.02 0.65 -14.09
C LYS A 39 -49.21 0.08 -12.69
N THR A 40 -50.00 -1.00 -12.59
CA THR A 40 -50.13 -1.78 -11.35
C THR A 40 -48.93 -2.72 -11.15
N ALA A 41 -48.69 -3.15 -9.91
CA ALA A 41 -47.52 -3.97 -9.58
C ALA A 41 -47.44 -5.31 -10.34
N SER A 42 -48.59 -5.90 -10.70
CA SER A 42 -48.68 -7.15 -11.46
C SER A 42 -48.36 -7.01 -12.95
N GLU A 43 -48.40 -5.79 -13.49
CA GLU A 43 -48.17 -5.49 -14.91
C GLU A 43 -46.74 -5.02 -15.19
N LEU A 44 -45.93 -4.87 -14.13
CA LEU A 44 -44.57 -4.36 -14.25
C LEU A 44 -43.65 -5.40 -14.87
N THR A 45 -42.91 -4.97 -15.89
CA THR A 45 -41.86 -5.73 -16.56
C THR A 45 -40.49 -5.13 -16.28
N LEU A 46 -39.43 -5.87 -16.61
CA LEU A 46 -38.07 -5.33 -16.51
C LEU A 46 -37.83 -4.15 -17.48
N ASP A 47 -38.55 -4.13 -18.61
CA ASP A 47 -38.50 -3.06 -19.61
C ASP A 47 -39.02 -1.72 -19.05
N ASP A 48 -40.02 -1.75 -18.16
CA ASP A 48 -40.52 -0.55 -17.48
C ASP A 48 -39.44 0.09 -16.59
N ALA A 49 -38.65 -0.74 -15.90
CA ALA A 49 -37.53 -0.27 -15.08
C ALA A 49 -36.39 0.27 -15.95
N GLU A 50 -36.08 -0.37 -17.07
CA GLU A 50 -35.10 0.11 -18.05
C GLU A 50 -35.52 1.47 -18.60
N SER A 51 -36.74 1.57 -19.15
CA SER A 51 -37.30 2.76 -19.77
C SER A 51 -37.29 3.95 -18.81
N PHE A 52 -37.73 3.76 -17.56
CA PHE A 52 -37.69 4.81 -16.55
C PHE A 52 -36.27 5.28 -16.25
N LEU A 53 -35.34 4.35 -16.01
CA LEU A 53 -33.97 4.69 -15.67
C LEU A 53 -33.22 5.31 -16.86
N SER A 54 -33.53 4.89 -18.08
CA SER A 54 -33.02 5.49 -19.32
C SER A 54 -33.56 6.90 -19.53
N ALA A 55 -34.85 7.15 -19.27
CA ALA A 55 -35.42 8.50 -19.30
C ALA A 55 -34.73 9.42 -18.28
N LYS A 56 -34.51 8.97 -17.04
CA LYS A 56 -33.78 9.76 -16.02
C LYS A 56 -32.32 10.01 -16.38
N ARG A 57 -31.69 9.10 -17.13
CA ARG A 57 -30.36 9.31 -17.67
C ARG A 57 -30.37 10.41 -18.75
N LEU A 58 -31.34 10.39 -19.66
CA LEU A 58 -31.49 11.39 -20.72
C LEU A 58 -31.86 12.79 -20.20
N GLU A 59 -32.58 12.86 -19.07
CA GLU A 59 -32.82 14.12 -18.32
C GLU A 59 -31.55 14.74 -17.71
N GLY A 60 -30.38 14.07 -17.81
CA GLY A 60 -29.11 14.58 -17.27
C GLY A 60 -28.98 14.43 -15.75
N ARG A 61 -29.70 13.50 -15.12
CA ARG A 61 -29.55 13.23 -13.67
C ARG A 61 -28.14 12.71 -13.35
N SER A 62 -27.62 13.10 -12.18
CA SER A 62 -26.29 12.64 -11.76
C SER A 62 -26.22 11.11 -11.59
N PRO A 63 -25.05 10.49 -11.83
CA PRO A 63 -24.87 9.05 -11.62
C PRO A 63 -25.25 8.57 -10.22
N GLU A 64 -25.05 9.38 -9.18
CA GLU A 64 -25.43 9.06 -7.80
C GLU A 64 -26.95 8.94 -7.65
N THR A 65 -27.68 9.93 -8.16
CA THR A 65 -29.14 9.98 -8.06
C THR A 65 -29.77 8.86 -8.88
N HIS A 66 -29.28 8.65 -10.11
CA HIS A 66 -29.70 7.55 -10.97
C HIS A 66 -29.51 6.18 -10.30
N ASN A 67 -28.33 5.94 -9.74
CA ASN A 67 -28.05 4.68 -9.06
C ASN A 67 -28.86 4.48 -7.77
N HIS A 68 -29.28 5.56 -7.09
CA HIS A 68 -30.21 5.47 -5.96
C HIS A 68 -31.60 5.03 -6.40
N TYR A 69 -32.14 5.58 -7.50
CA TYR A 69 -33.39 5.10 -8.10
C TYR A 69 -33.27 3.63 -8.48
N ARG A 70 -32.22 3.28 -9.23
CA ARG A 70 -31.97 1.89 -9.65
C ARG A 70 -31.89 0.92 -8.47
N SER A 71 -31.24 1.30 -7.38
CA SER A 71 -31.11 0.43 -6.21
C SER A 71 -32.45 0.17 -5.52
N ALA A 72 -33.28 1.21 -5.39
CA ALA A 72 -34.62 1.08 -4.83
C ALA A 72 -35.54 0.22 -5.72
N ILE A 73 -35.52 0.48 -7.04
CA ILE A 73 -36.31 -0.26 -8.03
C ILE A 73 -35.85 -1.73 -8.10
N LYS A 74 -34.53 -1.98 -8.14
CA LYS A 74 -33.96 -3.33 -8.10
C LYS A 74 -34.38 -4.08 -6.83
N PHE A 75 -34.40 -3.41 -5.68
CA PHE A 75 -34.85 -4.02 -4.43
C PHE A 75 -36.33 -4.40 -4.53
N PHE A 76 -37.17 -3.48 -4.98
CA PHE A 76 -38.61 -3.71 -5.19
C PHE A 76 -38.87 -4.89 -6.14
N TYR A 77 -38.24 -4.91 -7.32
CA TYR A 77 -38.39 -5.98 -8.30
C TYR A 77 -37.94 -7.34 -7.76
N LYS A 78 -36.75 -7.42 -7.16
CA LYS A 78 -36.18 -8.71 -6.72
C LYS A 78 -36.81 -9.25 -5.44
N LYS A 79 -37.24 -8.37 -4.53
CA LYS A 79 -37.60 -8.76 -3.15
C LYS A 79 -39.08 -8.65 -2.84
N VAL A 80 -39.81 -7.80 -3.54
CA VAL A 80 -41.26 -7.65 -3.36
C VAL A 80 -41.99 -8.32 -4.51
N LEU A 81 -41.63 -8.02 -5.76
CA LEU A 81 -42.30 -8.58 -6.94
C LEU A 81 -41.78 -9.95 -7.37
N TRP A 82 -40.63 -10.37 -6.85
CA TRP A 82 -39.94 -11.62 -7.24
C TRP A 82 -39.64 -11.74 -8.74
N ILE A 83 -39.53 -10.61 -9.45
CA ILE A 83 -39.15 -10.55 -10.85
C ILE A 83 -37.62 -10.65 -10.96
N LEU A 84 -37.15 -11.46 -11.92
CA LEU A 84 -35.72 -11.59 -12.20
C LEU A 84 -35.15 -10.24 -12.68
N TRP A 85 -34.09 -9.77 -12.02
CA TRP A 85 -33.39 -8.55 -12.39
C TRP A 85 -32.12 -8.88 -13.14
N ASP A 86 -31.99 -8.35 -14.35
CA ASP A 86 -30.80 -8.44 -15.17
C ASP A 86 -29.99 -7.13 -15.07
N ASP A 87 -28.72 -7.26 -14.65
CA ASP A 87 -27.80 -6.13 -14.49
C ASP A 87 -27.23 -5.64 -15.85
N ASP A 88 -27.29 -6.45 -16.91
CA ASP A 88 -26.87 -6.11 -18.27
C ASP A 88 -27.97 -5.34 -19.02
N ILE A 89 -29.24 -5.68 -18.78
CA ILE A 89 -30.40 -4.97 -19.34
C ILE A 89 -30.59 -3.61 -18.65
N VAL A 90 -30.48 -3.58 -17.32
CA VAL A 90 -30.65 -2.35 -16.55
C VAL A 90 -29.33 -1.98 -15.85
N PRO A 91 -28.33 -1.43 -16.56
CA PRO A 91 -27.01 -1.19 -16.00
C PRO A 91 -26.99 -0.05 -14.98
N ALA A 92 -26.00 -0.09 -14.08
CA ALA A 92 -25.71 1.02 -13.19
C ALA A 92 -24.95 2.13 -13.94
N MET A 93 -25.26 3.39 -13.66
CA MET A 93 -24.53 4.51 -14.26
C MET A 93 -23.13 4.59 -13.66
N LYS A 94 -22.11 4.70 -14.52
CA LYS A 94 -20.72 4.85 -14.08
C LYS A 94 -20.55 6.16 -13.33
N ARG A 95 -19.98 6.11 -12.12
CA ARG A 95 -19.70 7.28 -11.30
C ARG A 95 -18.35 7.87 -11.66
N GLU A 96 -18.31 9.16 -11.96
CA GLU A 96 -17.07 9.92 -12.05
C GLU A 96 -16.60 10.26 -10.63
N ARG A 97 -15.46 9.71 -10.22
CA ARG A 97 -14.89 9.98 -8.89
C ARG A 97 -14.04 11.25 -8.98
N ASN A 98 -14.58 12.38 -8.55
CA ASN A 98 -13.80 13.59 -8.34
C ASN A 98 -12.86 13.41 -7.13
N LEU A 99 -11.64 13.95 -7.24
CA LEU A 99 -10.68 13.92 -6.13
C LEU A 99 -11.25 14.75 -4.95
N PRO A 100 -11.19 14.24 -3.72
CA PRO A 100 -11.71 14.99 -2.57
C PRO A 100 -10.92 16.28 -2.37
N ALA A 101 -11.63 17.36 -2.06
CA ALA A 101 -11.02 18.62 -1.69
C ALA A 101 -10.28 18.48 -0.34
N VAL A 102 -8.95 18.46 -0.40
CA VAL A 102 -8.08 18.49 0.78
C VAL A 102 -7.67 19.94 1.06
N LEU A 103 -7.88 20.35 2.30
CA LEU A 103 -7.42 21.61 2.88
C LEU A 103 -6.01 21.41 3.45
N SER A 104 -5.12 22.36 3.17
CA SER A 104 -3.79 22.46 3.79
C SER A 104 -3.87 22.73 5.29
N ARG A 105 -2.78 22.51 6.02
CA ARG A 105 -2.70 22.80 7.47
C ARG A 105 -2.98 24.27 7.78
N ASN A 106 -2.52 25.18 6.92
CA ASN A 106 -2.73 26.62 7.07
C ASN A 106 -4.20 26.98 6.86
N GLU A 107 -4.85 26.45 5.81
CA GLU A 107 -6.29 26.66 5.59
C GLU A 107 -7.13 26.13 6.76
N ILE A 108 -6.79 24.95 7.31
CA ILE A 108 -7.48 24.40 8.49
C ILE A 108 -7.32 25.31 9.70
N ASN A 109 -6.10 25.78 9.98
CA ASN A 109 -5.86 26.70 11.10
C ASN A 109 -6.63 28.01 10.91
N ALA A 110 -6.62 28.58 9.70
CA ALA A 110 -7.37 29.78 9.36
C ALA A 110 -8.88 29.60 9.58
N ILE A 111 -9.47 28.45 9.22
CA ILE A 111 -10.88 28.14 9.51
C ILE A 111 -11.13 28.11 11.02
N ILE A 112 -10.26 27.43 11.78
CA ILE A 112 -10.40 27.29 13.24
C ILE A 112 -10.29 28.67 13.91
N GLU A 113 -9.35 29.51 13.48
CA GLU A 113 -9.13 30.86 14.02
C GLU A 113 -10.25 31.82 13.66
N ALA A 114 -10.77 31.78 12.42
CA ALA A 114 -11.90 32.58 11.98
C ALA A 114 -13.23 32.21 12.67
N THR A 115 -13.29 31.05 13.34
CA THR A 115 -14.49 30.59 14.04
C THR A 115 -14.60 31.24 15.42
N GLN A 116 -15.43 32.29 15.52
CA GLN A 116 -15.63 33.05 16.75
C GLN A 116 -16.32 32.27 17.87
N ASN A 117 -17.31 31.43 17.53
CA ASN A 117 -18.05 30.66 18.53
C ASN A 117 -17.18 29.49 19.03
N LEU A 118 -16.88 29.47 20.34
CA LEU A 118 -16.00 28.49 20.96
C LEU A 118 -16.48 27.04 20.80
N LYS A 119 -17.80 26.80 20.87
CA LYS A 119 -18.39 25.47 20.63
C LYS A 119 -18.15 25.01 19.19
N HIS A 120 -18.39 25.89 18.21
CA HIS A 120 -18.15 25.57 16.80
C HIS A 120 -16.65 25.34 16.52
N LYS A 121 -15.79 26.15 17.13
CA LYS A 121 -14.34 26.03 17.04
C LYS A 121 -13.85 24.67 17.55
N ALA A 122 -14.34 24.26 18.73
CA ALA A 122 -14.04 22.95 19.31
C ALA A 122 -14.53 21.78 18.45
N ILE A 123 -15.72 21.89 17.84
CA ILE A 123 -16.25 20.86 16.92
C ILE A 123 -15.34 20.72 15.68
N ILE A 124 -14.99 21.82 15.01
CA ILE A 124 -14.15 21.79 13.81
C ILE A 124 -12.76 21.23 14.13
N ALA A 125 -12.16 21.70 15.23
CA ALA A 125 -10.87 21.22 15.69
C ALA A 125 -10.90 19.71 15.98
N THR A 126 -11.93 19.22 16.66
CA THR A 126 -12.09 17.78 16.99
C THR A 126 -12.30 16.95 15.73
N MET A 127 -13.12 17.42 14.79
CA MET A 127 -13.32 16.75 13.51
C MET A 127 -12.02 16.58 12.71
N TYR A 128 -11.21 17.63 12.64
CA TYR A 128 -9.92 17.58 11.97
C TYR A 128 -8.88 16.79 12.76
N SER A 129 -8.69 17.02 14.05
CA SER A 129 -7.60 16.42 14.83
C SER A 129 -7.74 14.92 15.03
N SER A 130 -8.96 14.41 14.90
CA SER A 130 -9.32 13.03 15.24
C SER A 130 -10.03 12.31 14.09
N GLY A 131 -10.14 12.96 12.93
CA GLY A 131 -10.70 12.39 11.71
C GLY A 131 -12.17 12.00 11.79
N LEU A 132 -12.98 12.64 12.64
CA LEU A 132 -14.37 12.25 12.88
C LEU A 132 -15.29 12.64 11.72
N ARG A 133 -16.33 11.84 11.50
CA ARG A 133 -17.50 12.27 10.70
C ARG A 133 -18.30 13.29 11.51
N VAL A 134 -19.04 14.17 10.83
CA VAL A 134 -19.95 15.11 11.52
C VAL A 134 -20.88 14.38 12.47
N SER A 135 -21.48 13.29 12.00
CA SER A 135 -22.37 12.46 12.82
C SER A 135 -21.68 11.89 14.05
N GLU A 136 -20.39 11.60 14.00
CA GLU A 136 -19.64 11.10 15.16
C GLU A 136 -19.33 12.24 16.12
N ALA A 137 -18.89 13.39 15.61
CA ALA A 137 -18.57 14.56 16.42
C ALA A 137 -19.77 15.08 17.22
N VAL A 138 -20.98 15.12 16.63
CA VAL A 138 -22.18 15.61 17.33
C VAL A 138 -22.71 14.63 18.38
N HIS A 139 -22.34 13.35 18.32
CA HIS A 139 -22.77 12.31 19.27
C HIS A 139 -21.71 11.96 20.33
N LEU A 140 -20.58 12.69 20.38
CA LEU A 140 -19.59 12.49 21.44
C LEU A 140 -20.17 12.84 22.81
N HIS A 141 -19.82 12.06 23.80
CA HIS A 141 -20.05 12.37 25.21
C HIS A 141 -18.76 12.81 25.87
N TYR A 142 -18.89 13.48 27.03
CA TYR A 142 -17.74 13.88 27.85
C TYR A 142 -16.82 12.69 28.18
N ASP A 143 -17.41 11.56 28.57
CA ASP A 143 -16.68 10.35 28.97
C ASP A 143 -15.95 9.65 27.81
N ASP A 144 -16.22 10.06 26.57
CA ASP A 144 -15.52 9.54 25.40
C ASP A 144 -14.10 10.13 25.26
N ILE A 145 -13.80 11.22 25.97
CA ILE A 145 -12.51 11.90 25.91
C ILE A 145 -11.57 11.35 26.99
N SER A 146 -10.64 10.48 26.60
CA SER A 146 -9.60 10.00 27.51
C SER A 146 -8.42 10.96 27.56
N ARG A 147 -8.34 11.73 28.65
CA ARG A 147 -7.23 12.67 28.90
C ARG A 147 -5.91 11.95 29.18
N THR A 148 -5.98 10.79 29.82
CA THR A 148 -4.80 9.98 30.18
C THR A 148 -4.20 9.30 28.97
N ASN A 149 -5.04 8.66 28.14
CA ASN A 149 -4.56 7.88 26.99
C ASN A 149 -4.46 8.72 25.71
N MET A 150 -4.87 10.00 25.75
CA MET A 150 -4.94 10.89 24.58
C MET A 150 -5.72 10.24 23.42
N THR A 151 -6.89 9.67 23.74
CA THR A 151 -7.78 9.02 22.78
C THR A 151 -9.22 9.54 22.89
N ILE A 152 -9.97 9.40 21.81
CA ILE A 152 -11.42 9.61 21.75
C ILE A 152 -12.08 8.27 21.45
N HIS A 153 -13.01 7.86 22.30
CA HIS A 153 -13.85 6.70 22.07
C HIS A 153 -15.03 7.07 21.17
N VAL A 154 -15.07 6.55 19.95
CA VAL A 154 -16.17 6.77 19.02
C VAL A 154 -17.13 5.60 19.13
N ARG A 155 -18.19 5.82 19.91
CA ARG A 155 -19.27 4.84 20.14
C ARG A 155 -20.04 4.54 18.87
N GLU A 156 -20.53 3.32 18.80
CA GLU A 156 -21.33 2.82 17.72
C GLU A 156 -22.60 3.64 17.57
N THR A 157 -22.74 4.22 16.39
CA THR A 157 -24.02 4.66 15.87
C THR A 157 -24.19 3.99 14.50
N LYS A 158 -24.91 2.86 14.49
CA LYS A 158 -25.49 2.20 13.29
C LYS A 158 -24.63 1.08 12.62
N GLY A 159 -24.31 -0.02 13.31
CA GLY A 159 -23.79 -1.24 12.68
C GLY A 159 -22.30 -1.17 12.30
N ARG A 160 -21.50 -0.46 13.11
CA ARG A 160 -20.05 -0.32 12.93
C ARG A 160 -19.38 -0.58 14.27
N ILE A 161 -18.25 -1.28 14.21
CA ILE A 161 -17.42 -1.58 15.37
C ILE A 161 -17.01 -0.26 16.04
N ASP A 162 -17.19 -0.20 17.36
CA ASP A 162 -16.60 0.82 18.22
C ASP A 162 -15.12 1.01 17.88
N ARG A 163 -14.66 2.26 17.92
CA ARG A 163 -13.26 2.53 17.64
C ARG A 163 -12.70 3.64 18.48
N TYR A 164 -11.41 3.55 18.73
CA TYR A 164 -10.63 4.63 19.28
C TYR A 164 -9.96 5.43 18.17
N THR A 165 -9.96 6.74 18.30
CA THR A 165 -9.15 7.65 17.49
C THR A 165 -8.25 8.49 18.39
N ILE A 166 -7.27 9.18 17.80
CA ILE A 166 -6.30 9.99 18.53
C ILE A 166 -6.89 11.32 18.98
N LEU A 167 -6.43 11.83 20.12
CA LEU A 167 -6.71 13.18 20.62
C LEU A 167 -5.41 13.98 20.57
N SER A 168 -5.42 15.14 19.90
CA SER A 168 -4.26 16.04 19.93
C SER A 168 -4.26 16.89 21.21
N ARG A 169 -3.06 17.27 21.69
CA ARG A 169 -2.94 18.12 22.88
C ARG A 169 -3.64 19.47 22.70
N LYS A 170 -3.44 20.11 21.54
CA LYS A 170 -4.13 21.36 21.18
C LYS A 170 -5.66 21.22 21.21
N ASN A 171 -6.20 20.09 20.76
CA ASN A 171 -7.63 19.86 20.83
C ASN A 171 -8.10 19.62 22.27
N LEU A 172 -7.33 18.89 23.09
CA LEU A 172 -7.65 18.72 24.50
C LEU A 172 -7.68 20.06 25.25
N ASP A 173 -6.72 20.95 24.97
CA ASP A 173 -6.67 22.28 25.59
C ASP A 173 -7.90 23.12 25.19
N LEU A 174 -8.27 23.10 23.91
CA LEU A 174 -9.46 23.78 23.39
C LEU A 174 -10.77 23.18 23.96
N LEU A 175 -10.88 21.85 24.04
CA LEU A 175 -12.00 21.16 24.67
C LEU A 175 -12.10 21.51 26.16
N THR A 176 -10.97 21.71 26.82
CA THR A 176 -10.91 22.11 28.23
C THR A 176 -11.39 23.55 28.40
N GLU A 177 -10.92 24.46 27.56
CA GLU A 177 -11.38 25.86 27.55
C GLU A 177 -12.90 25.92 27.29
N TYR A 178 -13.37 25.21 26.28
CA TYR A 178 -14.79 25.05 25.98
C TYR A 178 -15.58 24.53 27.19
N TRP A 179 -15.09 23.47 27.82
CA TRP A 179 -15.77 22.84 28.96
C TRP A 179 -15.92 23.80 30.15
N TYR A 180 -14.89 24.58 30.47
CA TYR A 180 -14.96 25.58 31.55
C TYR A 180 -15.89 26.75 31.20
N LYS A 181 -15.79 27.30 29.98
CA LYS A 181 -16.56 28.49 29.57
C LYS A 181 -18.03 28.20 29.26
N CYS A 182 -18.39 26.95 28.95
CA CYS A 182 -19.75 26.56 28.57
C CYS A 182 -20.47 25.74 29.65
N GLY A 183 -20.15 25.96 30.94
CA GLY A 183 -20.94 25.41 32.05
C GLY A 183 -20.70 23.93 32.35
N ARG A 184 -19.55 23.37 31.95
CA ARG A 184 -19.10 22.01 32.27
C ARG A 184 -20.13 20.92 31.94
N PRO A 185 -20.51 20.75 30.67
CA PRO A 185 -21.46 19.71 30.27
C PRO A 185 -20.99 18.33 30.74
N ARG A 186 -21.90 17.58 31.39
CA ARG A 186 -21.72 16.20 31.86
C ARG A 186 -22.74 15.35 31.11
N GLY A 187 -22.32 14.67 30.05
CA GLY A 187 -23.21 14.01 29.09
C GLY A 187 -22.78 14.31 27.67
N ILE A 188 -23.71 14.77 26.81
CA ILE A 188 -23.42 15.16 25.43
C ILE A 188 -22.34 16.25 25.42
N LEU A 189 -21.26 16.04 24.68
CA LEU A 189 -20.12 16.94 24.66
C LEU A 189 -20.47 18.28 24.00
N PHE A 190 -21.27 18.26 22.93
CA PHE A 190 -21.72 19.46 22.21
C PHE A 190 -23.25 19.54 22.15
N PRO A 191 -23.94 19.90 23.23
CA PRO A 191 -25.40 19.95 23.25
C PRO A 191 -25.92 21.12 22.42
N SER A 192 -27.09 20.93 21.80
CA SER A 192 -27.87 21.98 21.17
C SER A 192 -28.27 23.03 22.20
N SER A 193 -28.02 24.31 21.88
CA SER A 193 -28.40 25.41 22.77
C SER A 193 -29.92 25.59 22.89
N TRP A 194 -30.71 25.01 21.98
CA TRP A 194 -32.17 25.11 21.96
C TRP A 194 -32.86 23.92 22.60
N THR A 195 -32.40 22.70 22.30
CA THR A 195 -33.10 21.46 22.71
C THR A 195 -32.40 20.71 23.83
N GLY A 196 -31.14 21.04 24.15
CA GLY A 196 -30.29 20.27 25.08
C GLY A 196 -29.82 18.91 24.53
N GLY A 197 -30.39 18.42 23.43
CA GLY A 197 -30.03 17.17 22.76
C GLY A 197 -28.87 17.30 21.76
N TYR A 198 -28.73 16.31 20.87
CA TYR A 198 -27.69 16.31 19.83
C TYR A 198 -27.86 17.43 18.81
N LEU A 199 -26.73 17.96 18.32
CA LEU A 199 -26.73 18.96 17.24
C LEU A 199 -27.11 18.34 15.90
N ASP A 200 -27.86 19.08 15.10
CA ASP A 200 -28.16 18.67 13.73
C ASP A 200 -26.93 18.79 12.82
N ILE A 201 -26.77 17.81 11.94
CA ILE A 201 -25.66 17.72 10.97
C ILE A 201 -25.71 18.91 10.00
N THR A 202 -26.90 19.39 9.65
CA THR A 202 -27.08 20.53 8.74
C THR A 202 -26.53 21.80 9.37
N SER A 203 -26.78 22.03 10.67
CA SER A 203 -26.24 23.17 11.41
C SER A 203 -24.71 23.17 11.42
N VAL A 204 -24.08 21.99 11.63
CA VAL A 204 -22.61 21.86 11.57
C VAL A 204 -22.06 22.21 10.20
N ASN A 205 -22.70 21.72 9.14
CA ASN A 205 -22.28 22.06 7.78
C ASN A 205 -22.46 23.55 7.44
N GLN A 206 -23.50 24.19 7.97
CA GLN A 206 -23.75 25.62 7.76
C GLN A 206 -22.68 26.49 8.43
N PHE A 207 -22.39 26.26 9.72
CA PHE A 207 -21.37 27.06 10.39
C PHE A 207 -19.96 26.76 9.85
N PHE A 208 -19.66 25.52 9.45
CA PHE A 208 -18.38 25.19 8.82
C PHE A 208 -18.18 25.99 7.51
N LYS A 209 -19.21 26.05 6.65
CA LYS A 209 -19.17 26.87 5.42
C LYS A 209 -18.99 28.35 5.73
N LYS A 210 -19.65 28.87 6.77
CA LYS A 210 -19.48 30.25 7.23
C LYS A 210 -18.03 30.52 7.65
N SER A 211 -17.45 29.66 8.48
CA SER A 211 -16.06 29.76 8.92
C SER A 211 -15.05 29.66 7.75
N ALA A 212 -15.28 28.77 6.79
CA ALA A 212 -14.45 28.66 5.60
C ALA A 212 -14.48 29.93 4.74
N ARG A 213 -15.64 30.55 4.58
CA ARG A 213 -15.76 31.84 3.87
C ARG A 213 -15.05 32.97 4.62
N LEU A 214 -15.17 33.03 5.94
CA LEU A 214 -14.45 34.02 6.77
C LEU A 214 -12.93 33.83 6.71
N ALA A 215 -12.45 32.60 6.54
CA ALA A 215 -11.04 32.27 6.36
C ALA A 215 -10.51 32.52 4.92
N GLY A 216 -11.30 33.13 4.03
CA GLY A 216 -10.89 33.45 2.67
C GLY A 216 -10.91 32.27 1.69
N ILE A 217 -11.54 31.14 2.03
CA ILE A 217 -11.57 29.96 1.16
C ILE A 217 -12.70 30.12 0.13
N THR A 218 -12.34 30.37 -1.13
CA THR A 218 -13.26 30.64 -2.25
C THR A 218 -13.83 29.38 -2.90
N ARG A 219 -13.14 28.24 -2.76
CA ARG A 219 -13.58 26.95 -3.30
C ARG A 219 -14.67 26.28 -2.47
N ARG A 220 -15.52 25.47 -3.12
CA ARG A 220 -16.58 24.70 -2.42
C ARG A 220 -15.96 23.63 -1.52
N VAL A 221 -16.08 23.81 -0.21
CA VAL A 221 -15.64 22.85 0.81
C VAL A 221 -16.80 22.46 1.73
N SER A 222 -16.78 21.22 2.18
CA SER A 222 -17.73 20.70 3.18
C SER A 222 -16.95 20.22 4.40
N SER A 223 -17.66 19.94 5.49
CA SER A 223 -17.06 19.41 6.72
C SER A 223 -16.34 18.08 6.53
N HIS A 224 -16.63 17.31 5.47
CA HIS A 224 -15.85 16.13 5.09
C HIS A 224 -14.41 16.46 4.67
N ALA A 225 -14.13 17.69 4.25
CA ALA A 225 -12.77 18.14 3.97
C ALA A 225 -11.87 18.03 5.21
N CYS A 226 -12.37 18.27 6.43
CA CYS A 226 -11.59 18.07 7.66
C CYS A 226 -11.08 16.64 7.80
N ARG A 227 -11.95 15.67 7.52
CA ARG A 227 -11.63 14.24 7.62
C ARG A 227 -10.70 13.79 6.49
N HIS A 228 -10.91 14.31 5.28
CA HIS A 228 -10.00 14.05 4.17
C HIS A 228 -8.62 14.65 4.41
N SER A 229 -8.56 15.90 4.88
CA SER A 229 -7.31 16.55 5.30
C SER A 229 -6.62 15.82 6.43
N PHE A 230 -7.34 15.34 7.44
CA PHE A 230 -6.75 14.52 8.51
C PHE A 230 -6.06 13.28 7.94
N ALA A 231 -6.77 12.52 7.10
CA ALA A 231 -6.25 11.31 6.48
C ALA A 231 -5.05 11.60 5.58
N SER A 232 -5.16 12.60 4.70
CA SER A 232 -4.10 13.03 3.81
C SER A 232 -2.89 13.53 4.59
N HIS A 233 -3.06 14.35 5.62
CA HIS A 233 -1.95 14.85 6.44
C HIS A 233 -1.27 13.74 7.25
N LEU A 234 -2.01 12.76 7.79
CA LEU A 234 -1.41 11.60 8.45
C LEU A 234 -0.62 10.74 7.46
N PHE A 235 -1.15 10.56 6.25
CA PHE A 235 -0.48 9.84 5.19
C PHE A 235 0.80 10.57 4.74
N GLU A 236 0.72 11.88 4.54
CA GLU A 236 1.88 12.74 4.23
C GLU A 236 2.94 12.72 5.35
N SER A 237 2.52 12.58 6.61
CA SER A 237 3.43 12.39 7.74
C SER A 237 4.02 10.96 7.82
N GLY A 238 3.61 10.06 6.93
CA GLY A 238 4.14 8.69 6.82
C GLY A 238 3.40 7.66 7.67
N THR A 239 2.19 7.96 8.12
CA THR A 239 1.35 7.00 8.87
C THR A 239 0.88 5.89 7.92
N ASP A 240 1.10 4.62 8.29
CA ASP A 240 0.69 3.49 7.46
C ASP A 240 -0.84 3.50 7.26
N ILE A 241 -1.25 3.26 6.01
CA ILE A 241 -2.64 3.35 5.56
C ILE A 241 -3.60 2.50 6.38
N LYS A 242 -3.15 1.38 6.96
CA LYS A 242 -3.97 0.54 7.84
C LYS A 242 -4.29 1.22 9.17
N TYR A 243 -3.36 1.99 9.73
CA TYR A 243 -3.64 2.78 10.93
C TYR A 243 -4.60 3.92 10.60
N ILE A 244 -4.40 4.59 9.47
CA ILE A 244 -5.34 5.61 8.99
C ILE A 244 -6.73 4.98 8.79
N GLN A 245 -6.80 3.80 8.18
CA GLN A 245 -8.04 3.05 7.98
C GLN A 245 -8.73 2.72 9.32
N SER A 246 -7.96 2.31 10.33
CA SER A 246 -8.45 1.99 11.68
C SER A 246 -8.98 3.24 12.40
N LEU A 247 -8.23 4.34 12.42
CA LEU A 247 -8.64 5.62 13.01
C LEU A 247 -9.93 6.16 12.38
N LEU A 248 -10.04 6.03 11.05
CA LEU A 248 -11.22 6.42 10.30
C LEU A 248 -12.39 5.42 10.44
N GLY A 249 -12.16 4.18 10.86
CA GLY A 249 -13.21 3.15 10.92
C GLY A 249 -13.77 2.82 9.53
N HIS A 250 -12.87 2.58 8.57
CA HIS A 250 -13.21 2.15 7.22
C HIS A 250 -13.19 0.61 7.15
N VAL A 251 -14.35 0.00 6.92
CA VAL A 251 -14.48 -1.46 6.75
C VAL A 251 -13.91 -1.90 5.40
N ASP A 252 -14.12 -1.13 4.34
CA ASP A 252 -13.58 -1.40 3.00
C ASP A 252 -12.29 -0.60 2.76
N PRO A 253 -11.15 -1.27 2.47
CA PRO A 253 -9.88 -0.62 2.11
C PRO A 253 -10.00 0.36 0.94
N ARG A 254 -10.91 0.13 -0.02
CA ARG A 254 -11.14 1.01 -1.18
C ARG A 254 -11.58 2.41 -0.80
N SER A 255 -12.18 2.57 0.38
CA SER A 255 -12.57 3.88 0.93
C SER A 255 -11.37 4.71 1.38
N THR A 256 -10.22 4.07 1.58
CA THR A 256 -8.96 4.68 2.02
C THR A 256 -8.00 4.88 0.83
N ASP A 257 -8.18 4.13 -0.25
CA ASP A 257 -7.39 4.26 -1.49
C ASP A 257 -7.54 5.65 -2.15
N VAL A 258 -8.66 6.34 -1.94
CA VAL A 258 -8.86 7.72 -2.43
C VAL A 258 -7.75 8.67 -1.94
N TYR A 259 -7.19 8.43 -0.75
CA TYR A 259 -6.11 9.24 -0.20
C TYR A 259 -4.77 9.01 -0.90
N LEU A 260 -4.54 7.83 -1.48
CA LEU A 260 -3.35 7.54 -2.29
C LEU A 260 -3.26 8.48 -3.51
N HIS A 261 -4.41 8.90 -4.03
CA HIS A 261 -4.50 9.76 -5.21
C HIS A 261 -4.32 11.25 -4.88
N VAL A 262 -4.64 11.68 -3.66
CA VAL A 262 -4.62 13.11 -3.28
C VAL A 262 -3.30 13.52 -2.64
N SER A 263 -2.69 12.65 -1.82
CA SER A 263 -1.39 12.90 -1.22
C SER A 263 -0.24 12.53 -2.17
N ASN A 264 -0.32 12.99 -3.42
CA ASN A 264 0.62 12.73 -4.50
C ASN A 264 2.01 13.38 -4.27
N LYS A 265 2.48 13.44 -3.02
CA LYS A 265 3.89 13.66 -2.67
C LYS A 265 4.79 12.54 -3.19
N THR A 266 4.25 11.37 -3.52
CA THR A 266 4.96 10.34 -4.31
C THR A 266 5.33 10.82 -5.72
N LEU A 267 4.58 11.78 -6.28
CA LEU A 267 4.89 12.47 -7.53
C LEU A 267 5.81 13.70 -7.34
N LEU A 268 5.82 14.34 -6.16
CA LEU A 268 6.69 15.49 -5.82
C LEU A 268 8.15 15.13 -5.51
N GLY A 269 8.50 13.85 -5.47
CA GLY A 269 9.90 13.43 -5.64
C GLY A 269 10.46 13.70 -7.05
N ILE A 270 9.61 14.10 -7.99
CA ILE A 270 10.01 14.74 -9.24
C ILE A 270 10.08 16.24 -8.94
N ARG A 271 11.29 16.77 -8.78
CA ARG A 271 11.48 18.23 -8.80
C ARG A 271 11.09 18.75 -10.18
N SER A 272 10.39 19.87 -10.21
CA SER A 272 10.37 20.67 -11.44
C SER A 272 11.82 20.96 -11.82
N PRO A 273 12.21 20.84 -13.09
CA PRO A 273 13.54 21.25 -13.56
C PRO A 273 13.88 22.71 -13.19
N PHE A 274 12.87 23.53 -12.86
CA PHE A 274 13.01 24.91 -12.43
C PHE A 274 13.43 25.07 -10.95
N ASP A 275 13.19 24.06 -10.11
CA ASP A 275 13.39 24.13 -8.65
C ASP A 275 14.73 23.51 -8.20
N GLY A 276 15.80 23.83 -8.93
CA GLY A 276 17.17 23.45 -8.56
C GLY A 276 17.57 23.98 -7.18
N PRO A 277 18.47 23.29 -6.44
CA PRO A 277 18.78 23.64 -5.06
C PRO A 277 19.52 24.98 -4.98
N GLN A 278 18.89 25.98 -4.36
CA GLN A 278 19.57 27.16 -3.81
C GLN A 278 19.62 27.04 -2.29
N GLY A 279 20.82 27.10 -1.71
CA GLY A 279 21.07 27.51 -0.32
C GLY A 279 20.92 26.44 0.77
N GLY A 280 21.93 26.36 1.64
CA GLY A 280 22.01 25.46 2.80
C GLY A 280 20.90 25.68 3.83
N GLY A 281 19.97 24.74 3.89
CA GLY A 281 18.95 24.61 4.93
C GLY A 281 18.49 23.15 5.04
N MET A 282 17.97 22.76 6.20
CA MET A 282 17.43 21.41 6.47
C MET A 282 16.44 20.99 5.37
N ASN A 283 16.80 19.98 4.58
CA ASN A 283 15.95 19.51 3.48
C ASN A 283 15.06 18.36 3.97
N THR A 284 13.76 18.62 4.10
CA THR A 284 12.75 17.63 4.49
C THR A 284 12.23 16.79 3.32
N ASP A 285 12.54 17.18 2.07
CA ASP A 285 12.20 16.45 0.85
C ASP A 285 13.47 15.88 0.18
N CYS A 286 14.20 15.05 0.95
CA CYS A 286 15.43 14.40 0.49
C CYS A 286 15.16 12.97 -0.01
N THR A 287 15.74 12.63 -1.16
CA THR A 287 15.68 11.30 -1.74
C THR A 287 16.97 10.52 -1.46
N ILE A 288 16.94 9.21 -1.68
CA ILE A 288 18.17 8.39 -1.63
C ILE A 288 19.19 8.89 -2.68
N GLN A 289 18.73 9.40 -3.83
CA GLN A 289 19.63 9.97 -4.84
C GLN A 289 20.35 11.20 -4.31
N ASP A 290 19.66 12.09 -3.58
CA ASP A 290 20.28 13.27 -2.96
C ASP A 290 21.34 12.88 -1.92
N VAL A 291 21.02 11.89 -1.08
CA VAL A 291 21.96 11.34 -0.09
C VAL A 291 23.21 10.77 -0.77
N PHE A 292 23.04 10.03 -1.87
CA PHE A 292 24.16 9.53 -2.66
C PHE A 292 24.98 10.66 -3.28
N ASN A 293 24.34 11.63 -3.92
CA ASN A 293 25.04 12.78 -4.52
C ASN A 293 25.86 13.55 -3.49
N ARG A 294 25.36 13.68 -2.26
CA ARG A 294 26.03 14.42 -1.19
C ARG A 294 27.19 13.65 -0.55
N PHE A 295 26.97 12.39 -0.16
CA PHE A 295 27.90 11.69 0.75
C PHE A 295 28.73 10.60 0.07
N TYR A 296 28.31 10.06 -1.08
CA TYR A 296 29.07 9.01 -1.75
C TYR A 296 30.48 9.44 -2.19
N PRO A 297 30.74 10.66 -2.70
CA PRO A 297 32.10 11.07 -3.08
C PRO A 297 33.10 10.99 -1.91
N SER A 298 32.74 11.51 -0.74
CA SER A 298 33.57 11.46 0.48
C SER A 298 33.78 10.02 0.95
N TYR A 299 32.70 9.23 0.98
CA TYR A 299 32.76 7.82 1.33
C TYR A 299 33.69 7.02 0.40
N ALA A 300 33.62 7.27 -0.92
CA ALA A 300 34.42 6.57 -1.91
C ALA A 300 35.91 6.96 -1.91
N SER A 301 36.26 8.14 -1.38
CA SER A 301 37.66 8.54 -1.20
C SER A 301 38.32 7.93 0.05
N SER A 302 37.52 7.57 1.06
CA SER A 302 38.00 7.07 2.36
C SER A 302 37.83 5.56 2.55
N HIS A 303 37.08 4.89 1.66
CA HIS A 303 36.75 3.47 1.79
C HIS A 303 36.92 2.69 0.48
N ASP A 304 37.28 1.42 0.60
CA ASP A 304 37.30 0.49 -0.53
C ASP A 304 35.87 0.13 -0.97
N VAL A 305 35.51 0.56 -2.18
CA VAL A 305 34.20 0.27 -2.78
C VAL A 305 34.37 -0.79 -3.88
N SER A 306 33.63 -1.89 -3.80
CA SER A 306 33.69 -2.93 -4.84
C SER A 306 33.19 -2.40 -6.21
N PRO A 307 33.60 -2.99 -7.35
CA PRO A 307 33.09 -2.59 -8.66
C PRO A 307 31.56 -2.64 -8.79
N ALA A 308 30.90 -3.58 -8.10
CA ALA A 308 29.45 -3.69 -8.09
C ALA A 308 28.80 -2.53 -7.32
N GLN A 309 29.37 -2.15 -6.18
CA GLN A 309 28.91 -1.00 -5.39
C GLN A 309 29.16 0.33 -6.12
N ARG A 310 30.33 0.51 -6.74
CA ARG A 310 30.63 1.70 -7.56
C ARG A 310 29.64 1.87 -8.69
N LYS A 311 29.35 0.77 -9.41
CA LYS A 311 28.35 0.76 -10.48
C LYS A 311 26.96 1.14 -9.95
N ALA A 312 26.53 0.55 -8.83
CA ALA A 312 25.23 0.85 -8.23
C ALA A 312 25.12 2.32 -7.80
N ALA A 313 26.16 2.87 -7.15
CA ALA A 313 26.21 4.27 -6.75
C ALA A 313 26.16 5.22 -7.96
N TYR A 314 26.99 4.98 -8.99
CA TYR A 314 26.97 5.75 -10.23
C TYR A 314 25.58 5.74 -10.88
N HIS A 315 24.95 4.57 -10.96
CA HIS A 315 23.60 4.42 -11.50
C HIS A 315 22.53 5.14 -10.68
N ILE A 316 22.63 5.15 -9.34
CA ILE A 316 21.69 5.85 -8.46
C ILE A 316 21.82 7.36 -8.65
N MET A 317 23.05 7.90 -8.58
CA MET A 317 23.33 9.34 -8.71
C MET A 317 22.88 9.90 -10.08
N ASN A 318 23.02 9.12 -11.15
CA ASN A 318 22.76 9.56 -12.52
C ASN A 318 21.37 9.14 -13.07
N CYS A 319 20.54 8.47 -12.27
CA CYS A 319 19.25 8.01 -12.74
C CYS A 319 18.31 9.20 -12.97
N LYS A 320 17.64 9.26 -14.12
CA LYS A 320 16.71 10.35 -14.49
C LYS A 320 17.32 11.74 -14.60
N THR A 321 18.64 11.87 -14.72
CA THR A 321 19.32 13.17 -14.90
C THR A 321 19.64 13.50 -16.37
N GLY A 322 19.45 12.54 -17.29
CA GLY A 322 19.85 12.66 -18.70
C GLY A 322 21.18 12.00 -19.05
N ALA A 323 21.97 11.61 -18.03
CA ALA A 323 23.21 10.86 -18.22
C ALA A 323 23.03 9.51 -18.97
N PHE A 324 21.83 8.93 -18.93
CA PHE A 324 21.47 7.69 -19.65
C PHE A 324 20.66 7.96 -20.93
N GLY A 325 20.72 9.19 -21.43
CA GLY A 325 19.94 9.68 -22.55
C GLY A 325 18.56 10.21 -22.16
N VAL A 326 17.90 10.81 -23.15
CA VAL A 326 16.58 11.41 -23.05
C VAL A 326 15.70 10.92 -24.20
N ASN A 327 14.40 10.83 -23.95
CA ASN A 327 13.39 10.71 -24.99
C ASN A 327 12.67 12.05 -25.07
N VAL A 328 12.62 12.65 -26.25
CA VAL A 328 11.87 13.87 -26.50
C VAL A 328 10.61 13.50 -27.25
N SER A 329 9.48 14.08 -26.87
CA SER A 329 8.21 13.89 -27.55
C SER A 329 7.54 15.25 -27.75
N VAL A 330 6.81 15.42 -28.84
CA VAL A 330 6.14 16.68 -29.17
C VAL A 330 4.65 16.43 -29.34
N CYS A 331 3.83 17.38 -28.90
CA CYS A 331 2.41 17.37 -29.21
C CYS A 331 2.18 17.86 -30.64
N GLU A 332 1.47 17.08 -31.46
CA GLU A 332 1.17 17.46 -32.85
C GLU A 332 0.24 18.67 -32.94
N ASP A 333 -0.59 18.91 -31.93
CA ASP A 333 -1.62 19.96 -31.96
C ASP A 333 -1.13 21.32 -31.45
N CYS A 334 -0.37 21.35 -30.36
CA CYS A 334 0.10 22.59 -29.73
C CYS A 334 1.61 22.78 -29.72
N GLY A 335 2.38 21.82 -30.27
CA GLY A 335 3.84 21.88 -30.29
C GLY A 335 4.52 21.69 -28.92
N CYS A 336 3.75 21.41 -27.86
CA CYS A 336 4.30 21.22 -26.52
C CYS A 336 5.33 20.09 -26.49
N ILE A 337 6.54 20.37 -25.99
CA ILE A 337 7.65 19.43 -25.90
C ILE A 337 7.65 18.78 -24.52
N SER A 338 7.67 17.46 -24.48
CA SER A 338 7.83 16.64 -23.28
C SER A 338 9.17 15.91 -23.32
N ILE A 339 10.06 16.21 -22.37
CA ILE A 339 11.35 15.54 -22.23
C ILE A 339 11.26 14.50 -21.11
N HIS A 340 11.58 13.25 -21.43
CA HIS A 340 11.63 12.15 -20.48
C HIS A 340 13.06 11.63 -20.34
N TYR A 341 13.65 11.85 -19.16
CA TYR A 341 14.98 11.33 -18.83
C TYR A 341 14.97 9.81 -18.62
N ASN A 342 15.99 9.13 -19.15
CA ASN A 342 16.08 7.69 -19.05
C ASN A 342 16.47 7.21 -17.65
N SER A 343 15.86 6.10 -17.25
CA SER A 343 16.17 5.40 -16.00
C SER A 343 17.47 4.60 -16.13
N CYS A 344 18.26 4.47 -15.06
CA CYS A 344 19.48 3.64 -15.08
C CYS A 344 19.20 2.12 -15.15
N ARG A 345 17.97 1.69 -14.84
CA ARG A 345 17.52 0.29 -14.79
C ARG A 345 18.30 -0.60 -13.80
N ASP A 346 19.07 0.00 -12.89
CA ASP A 346 19.79 -0.77 -11.87
C ASP A 346 18.81 -1.35 -10.84
N ARG A 347 19.05 -2.61 -10.46
CA ARG A 347 18.26 -3.34 -9.45
C ARG A 347 18.34 -2.74 -8.04
N CYS A 348 19.36 -1.92 -7.77
CA CYS A 348 19.54 -1.22 -6.50
C CYS A 348 18.97 0.21 -6.54
N CYS A 349 18.52 0.69 -7.70
CA CYS A 349 18.03 2.06 -7.83
C CYS A 349 16.56 2.17 -7.34
N PRO A 350 16.28 3.01 -6.32
CA PRO A 350 14.92 3.17 -5.78
C PRO A 350 13.89 3.59 -6.82
N MET A 351 14.30 4.38 -7.81
CA MET A 351 13.39 4.95 -8.82
C MET A 351 13.03 3.96 -9.93
N CYS A 352 13.85 2.93 -10.15
CA CYS A 352 13.71 2.06 -11.32
C CYS A 352 12.87 0.80 -11.06
N GLN A 353 12.69 0.42 -9.79
CA GLN A 353 12.22 -0.93 -9.44
C GLN A 353 10.70 -1.11 -9.47
N GLU A 354 9.93 -0.03 -9.49
CA GLU A 354 8.46 -0.10 -9.40
C GLU A 354 7.82 -0.77 -10.62
N PHE A 355 8.19 -0.37 -11.83
CA PHE A 355 7.60 -0.92 -13.04
C PHE A 355 8.01 -2.39 -13.31
N PRO A 356 9.29 -2.79 -13.14
CA PRO A 356 9.68 -4.20 -13.14
C PRO A 356 8.93 -5.04 -12.09
N LYS A 357 8.69 -4.48 -10.90
CA LYS A 357 7.90 -5.13 -9.85
C LYS A 357 6.49 -5.45 -10.32
N GLU A 358 5.76 -4.48 -10.86
CA GLU A 358 4.38 -4.69 -11.35
C GLU A 358 4.33 -5.73 -12.49
N LYS A 359 5.25 -5.64 -13.45
CA LYS A 359 5.39 -6.64 -14.52
C LYS A 359 5.63 -8.04 -13.97
N TRP A 360 6.57 -8.17 -13.05
CA TRP A 360 6.90 -9.47 -12.46
C TRP A 360 5.73 -10.02 -11.65
N VAL A 361 5.04 -9.18 -10.88
CA VAL A 361 3.87 -9.54 -10.08
C VAL A 361 2.73 -10.05 -10.97
N ASP A 362 2.41 -9.34 -12.05
CA ASP A 362 1.36 -9.75 -13.00
C ASP A 362 1.73 -11.06 -13.72
N ALA A 363 2.98 -11.22 -14.14
CA ALA A 363 3.47 -12.46 -14.73
C ALA A 363 3.44 -13.66 -13.76
N ARG A 364 3.62 -13.44 -12.45
CA ARG A 364 3.52 -14.53 -11.45
C ARG A 364 2.10 -14.99 -11.19
N ARG A 365 1.09 -14.19 -11.54
CA ARG A 365 -0.31 -14.61 -11.41
C ARG A 365 -0.62 -15.84 -12.27
N GLU A 366 0.05 -15.96 -13.42
CA GLU A 366 -0.06 -17.14 -14.30
C GLU A 366 0.54 -18.42 -13.70
N ASP A 367 1.23 -18.33 -12.57
CA ASP A 367 1.87 -19.48 -11.91
C ASP A 367 1.10 -19.91 -10.65
N LEU A 368 0.02 -19.20 -10.30
CA LEU A 368 -0.76 -19.51 -9.11
C LEU A 368 -1.72 -20.66 -9.35
N LEU A 369 -1.91 -21.44 -8.28
CA LEU A 369 -2.87 -22.52 -8.15
C LEU A 369 -3.92 -22.11 -7.12
N ASP A 370 -5.12 -22.68 -7.22
CA ASP A 370 -6.17 -22.49 -6.22
C ASP A 370 -5.90 -23.39 -5.01
N ALA A 371 -4.86 -23.02 -4.27
CA ALA A 371 -4.42 -23.69 -3.07
C ALA A 371 -3.85 -22.66 -2.09
N PRO A 372 -3.82 -22.97 -0.78
CA PRO A 372 -3.19 -22.12 0.22
C PRO A 372 -1.71 -21.86 -0.11
N TYR A 373 -1.22 -20.68 0.28
CA TYR A 373 0.20 -20.34 0.23
C TYR A 373 0.66 -19.86 1.59
N PHE A 374 1.83 -20.32 2.00
CA PHE A 374 2.43 -20.02 3.29
C PHE A 374 3.68 -19.18 3.11
N HIS A 375 3.92 -18.26 4.06
CA HIS A 375 5.14 -17.47 4.09
C HIS A 375 6.06 -17.95 5.21
N MET A 376 7.26 -18.36 4.82
CA MET A 376 8.32 -18.72 5.74
C MET A 376 9.51 -17.77 5.59
N VAL A 377 10.16 -17.49 6.71
CA VAL A 377 11.40 -16.71 6.74
C VAL A 377 12.49 -17.53 7.40
N PHE A 378 13.55 -17.80 6.65
CA PHE A 378 14.74 -18.47 7.13
C PHE A 378 15.79 -17.41 7.47
N THR A 379 16.09 -17.27 8.76
CA THR A 379 17.04 -16.29 9.29
C THR A 379 18.27 -17.00 9.86
N VAL A 380 19.43 -16.34 9.79
CA VAL A 380 20.66 -16.80 10.42
C VAL A 380 21.06 -15.90 11.60
N PRO A 381 21.78 -16.41 12.60
CA PRO A 381 22.28 -15.60 13.70
C PRO A 381 23.27 -14.53 13.24
N GLU A 382 23.23 -13.37 13.89
CA GLU A 382 24.11 -12.24 13.59
C GLU A 382 25.61 -12.55 13.77
N ASN A 383 25.97 -13.54 14.60
CA ASN A 383 27.35 -13.97 14.77
C ASN A 383 27.99 -14.46 13.46
N LEU A 384 27.18 -14.92 12.49
CA LEU A 384 27.66 -15.34 11.18
C LEU A 384 27.83 -14.18 10.20
N ASN A 385 27.37 -12.97 10.54
CA ASN A 385 27.38 -11.82 9.63
C ASN A 385 28.77 -11.49 9.08
N PRO A 386 29.86 -11.45 9.88
CA PRO A 386 31.20 -11.18 9.35
C PRO A 386 31.60 -12.19 8.28
N VAL A 387 31.45 -13.49 8.57
CA VAL A 387 31.80 -14.58 7.64
C VAL A 387 30.95 -14.53 6.37
N ILE A 388 29.64 -14.28 6.52
CA ILE A 388 28.72 -14.16 5.38
C ILE A 388 29.04 -12.95 4.52
N TYR A 389 29.38 -11.81 5.13
CA TYR A 389 29.71 -10.59 4.40
C TYR A 389 31.00 -10.73 3.59
N SER A 390 32.02 -11.42 4.11
CA SER A 390 33.22 -11.75 3.32
C SER A 390 32.94 -12.73 2.18
N ASN A 391 31.94 -13.61 2.31
CA ASN A 391 31.69 -14.72 1.39
C ASN A 391 30.30 -14.71 0.74
N GLN A 392 29.78 -13.52 0.42
CA GLN A 392 28.39 -13.31 0.03
C GLN A 392 27.87 -14.33 -1.01
N LYS A 393 28.62 -14.54 -2.11
CA LYS A 393 28.16 -15.43 -3.19
C LYS A 393 28.00 -16.88 -2.74
N LEU A 394 28.96 -17.40 -1.99
CA LEU A 394 28.98 -18.79 -1.52
C LEU A 394 27.94 -18.98 -0.41
N LEU A 395 27.94 -18.12 0.61
CA LEU A 395 27.10 -18.31 1.78
C LEU A 395 25.64 -17.88 1.55
N TYR A 396 25.35 -16.93 0.65
CA TYR A 396 23.96 -16.76 0.18
C TYR A 396 23.47 -17.96 -0.61
N THR A 397 24.36 -18.64 -1.36
CA THR A 397 23.99 -19.85 -2.10
C THR A 397 23.71 -21.02 -1.16
N ALA A 398 24.55 -21.22 -0.14
CA ALA A 398 24.31 -22.19 0.93
C ALA A 398 22.98 -21.91 1.66
N LEU A 399 22.62 -20.62 1.83
CA LEU A 399 21.34 -20.24 2.45
C LEU A 399 20.14 -20.73 1.63
N TYR A 400 20.23 -20.64 0.30
CA TYR A 400 19.21 -21.20 -0.59
C TYR A 400 19.17 -22.72 -0.56
N HIS A 401 20.34 -23.39 -0.56
CA HIS A 401 20.42 -24.84 -0.49
C HIS A 401 19.77 -25.35 0.80
N ALA A 402 20.21 -24.83 1.95
CA ALA A 402 19.66 -25.21 3.25
C ALA A 402 18.14 -24.99 3.34
N ALA A 403 17.63 -23.84 2.89
CA ALA A 403 16.20 -23.57 2.90
C ALA A 403 15.42 -24.51 1.96
N SER A 404 15.90 -24.70 0.73
CA SER A 404 15.25 -25.55 -0.28
C SER A 404 15.29 -27.03 0.10
N ASP A 405 16.43 -27.53 0.54
CA ASP A 405 16.60 -28.93 0.93
C ASP A 405 15.76 -29.24 2.17
N THR A 406 15.66 -28.31 3.13
CA THR A 406 14.78 -28.47 4.30
C THR A 406 13.31 -28.59 3.90
N LEU A 407 12.84 -27.69 3.03
CA LEU A 407 11.45 -27.72 2.55
C LEU A 407 11.14 -28.97 1.75
N ARG A 408 12.03 -29.35 0.82
CA ARG A 408 11.85 -30.52 -0.04
C ARG A 408 11.86 -31.82 0.77
N GLU A 409 12.82 -31.98 1.66
CA GLU A 409 12.96 -33.18 2.48
C GLU A 409 11.75 -33.39 3.39
N LEU A 410 11.34 -32.35 4.12
CA LEU A 410 10.20 -32.47 5.03
C LEU A 410 8.86 -32.58 4.30
N ALA A 411 8.68 -31.93 3.15
CA ALA A 411 7.45 -32.07 2.38
C ALA A 411 7.30 -33.46 1.74
N ALA A 412 8.41 -34.08 1.34
CA ALA A 412 8.42 -35.42 0.75
C ALA A 412 8.16 -36.53 1.78
N ASP A 413 8.39 -36.29 3.07
CA ASP A 413 8.12 -37.24 4.14
C ASP A 413 6.59 -37.45 4.31
N PRO A 414 6.09 -38.69 4.17
CA PRO A 414 4.67 -39.02 4.38
C PRO A 414 4.12 -38.66 5.75
N LYS A 415 4.98 -38.53 6.77
CA LYS A 415 4.60 -38.06 8.10
C LYS A 415 4.04 -36.64 8.10
N TYR A 416 4.47 -35.81 7.15
CA TYR A 416 3.98 -34.44 6.99
C TYR A 416 3.02 -34.35 5.80
N LEU A 417 3.54 -34.31 4.57
CA LEU A 417 2.70 -34.18 3.37
C LEU A 417 2.85 -35.37 2.41
N GLY A 418 4.07 -35.89 2.25
CA GLY A 418 4.35 -36.97 1.31
C GLY A 418 4.20 -36.54 -0.16
N ALA A 419 4.64 -35.33 -0.51
CA ALA A 419 4.49 -34.77 -1.86
C ALA A 419 5.60 -33.77 -2.25
N ASP A 420 5.85 -33.64 -3.56
CA ASP A 420 6.70 -32.60 -4.15
C ASP A 420 5.93 -31.27 -4.23
N ILE A 421 6.39 -30.27 -3.49
CA ILE A 421 5.75 -28.95 -3.34
C ILE A 421 6.39 -27.90 -4.25
N GLY A 422 5.64 -26.85 -4.58
CA GLY A 422 6.15 -25.67 -5.28
C GLY A 422 6.50 -24.54 -4.32
N TYR A 423 7.65 -23.90 -4.47
CA TYR A 423 7.98 -22.71 -3.67
C TYR A 423 8.93 -21.74 -4.38
N ILE A 424 8.87 -20.48 -3.94
CA ILE A 424 9.71 -19.38 -4.42
C ILE A 424 10.53 -18.86 -3.24
N CYS A 425 11.86 -18.84 -3.37
CA CYS A 425 12.76 -18.27 -2.38
C CYS A 425 13.31 -16.92 -2.86
N ILE A 426 13.33 -15.92 -1.97
CA ILE A 426 13.76 -14.57 -2.25
C ILE A 426 14.78 -14.13 -1.19
N LEU A 427 15.99 -13.76 -1.63
CA LEU A 427 17.05 -13.27 -0.74
C LEU A 427 16.89 -11.79 -0.40
N HIS A 428 16.90 -11.53 0.90
CA HIS A 428 16.99 -10.22 1.53
C HIS A 428 18.26 -10.18 2.38
N THR A 429 18.89 -9.01 2.50
CA THR A 429 20.15 -8.87 3.23
C THR A 429 20.12 -7.77 4.29
N TRP A 430 18.95 -7.18 4.55
CA TRP A 430 18.78 -6.04 5.45
C TRP A 430 17.64 -6.24 6.44
N GLY A 431 17.80 -5.71 7.66
CA GLY A 431 16.70 -5.44 8.57
C GLY A 431 16.09 -4.05 8.30
N SER A 432 15.12 -3.64 9.13
CA SER A 432 14.48 -2.33 8.96
C SER A 432 15.53 -1.20 9.07
N ALA A 433 16.43 -1.25 10.05
CA ALA A 433 17.48 -0.24 10.26
C ALA A 433 18.65 -0.30 9.25
N MET A 434 18.50 -1.02 8.12
CA MET A 434 19.56 -1.32 7.14
C MET A 434 20.78 -2.02 7.77
N ASN A 435 20.58 -2.71 8.88
CA ASN A 435 21.60 -3.60 9.44
C ASN A 435 21.72 -4.83 8.55
N PHE A 436 22.95 -5.34 8.43
CA PHE A 436 23.21 -6.55 7.65
C PHE A 436 22.51 -7.76 8.30
N HIS A 437 21.54 -8.31 7.59
CA HIS A 437 20.69 -9.39 8.06
C HIS A 437 20.25 -10.27 6.88
N PRO A 438 21.12 -11.17 6.40
CA PRO A 438 20.79 -12.11 5.32
C PRO A 438 19.72 -13.11 5.76
N HIS A 439 18.64 -13.17 4.98
CA HIS A 439 17.53 -14.10 5.21
C HIS A 439 16.80 -14.43 3.91
N ILE A 440 16.12 -15.58 3.89
CA ILE A 440 15.30 -16.04 2.77
C ILE A 440 13.83 -15.92 3.13
N HIS A 441 13.08 -15.18 2.33
CA HIS A 441 11.62 -15.33 2.30
C HIS A 441 11.26 -16.45 1.34
N ALA A 442 10.59 -17.48 1.83
CA ALA A 442 10.03 -18.55 1.03
C ALA A 442 8.51 -18.44 0.99
N ILE A 443 7.94 -18.52 -0.21
CA ILE A 443 6.50 -18.60 -0.44
C ILE A 443 6.21 -20.02 -0.90
N VAL A 444 5.54 -20.76 -0.03
CA VAL A 444 5.41 -22.21 -0.11
C VAL A 444 3.97 -22.56 -0.44
N LEU A 445 3.78 -23.35 -1.49
CA LEU A 445 2.47 -23.89 -1.86
C LEU A 445 2.02 -24.88 -0.80
N GLY A 446 0.77 -24.75 -0.36
CA GLY A 446 0.12 -25.58 0.64
C GLY A 446 -0.33 -26.95 0.13
N GLY A 447 0.38 -27.49 -0.84
CA GLY A 447 0.10 -28.77 -1.44
C GLY A 447 1.12 -29.10 -2.52
N GLY A 448 1.10 -30.35 -2.96
CA GLY A 448 2.07 -30.89 -3.89
C GLY A 448 1.55 -32.10 -4.65
N LEU A 449 2.41 -32.63 -5.52
CA LEU A 449 2.15 -33.88 -6.24
C LEU A 449 2.87 -35.03 -5.54
N ASP A 450 2.15 -36.11 -5.24
CA ASP A 450 2.77 -37.35 -4.77
C ASP A 450 3.50 -38.10 -5.91
N ALA A 451 4.10 -39.25 -5.60
CA ALA A 451 4.81 -40.06 -6.59
C ALA A 451 3.91 -40.58 -7.73
N GLY A 452 2.60 -40.70 -7.49
CA GLY A 452 1.59 -41.07 -8.48
C GLY A 452 1.04 -39.89 -9.28
N ASN A 453 1.56 -38.67 -9.06
CA ASN A 453 1.02 -37.40 -9.59
C ASN A 453 -0.40 -37.06 -9.11
N HIS A 454 -0.82 -37.56 -7.95
CA HIS A 454 -2.04 -37.10 -7.31
C HIS A 454 -1.76 -35.85 -6.47
N TRP A 455 -2.75 -34.96 -6.41
CA TRP A 455 -2.64 -33.77 -5.58
C TRP A 455 -2.84 -34.11 -4.10
N LYS A 456 -1.90 -33.70 -3.26
CA LYS A 456 -2.02 -33.70 -1.80
C LYS A 456 -2.02 -32.29 -1.26
N GLY A 457 -3.12 -31.88 -0.62
CA GLY A 457 -3.27 -30.57 0.04
C GLY A 457 -3.04 -30.64 1.54
N SER A 458 -2.61 -29.53 2.14
CA SER A 458 -2.34 -29.41 3.59
C SER A 458 -3.47 -28.78 4.41
N GLY A 459 -4.60 -28.43 3.79
CA GLY A 459 -5.67 -27.68 4.47
C GLY A 459 -5.26 -26.23 4.77
N GLU A 460 -5.86 -25.61 5.79
CA GLU A 460 -5.59 -24.20 6.13
C GLU A 460 -4.32 -24.01 6.98
N ASP A 461 -3.86 -25.05 7.67
CA ASP A 461 -2.70 -24.97 8.54
C ASP A 461 -1.40 -25.37 7.83
N PHE A 462 -0.29 -24.80 8.29
CA PHE A 462 1.01 -25.11 7.72
C PHE A 462 1.46 -26.52 8.14
N PHE A 463 1.68 -27.39 7.16
CA PHE A 463 1.97 -28.82 7.36
C PHE A 463 3.35 -29.14 7.94
N LEU A 464 4.28 -28.17 8.02
CA LEU A 464 5.62 -28.40 8.58
C LEU A 464 5.76 -27.77 9.98
N PRO A 465 6.09 -28.56 11.01
CA PRO A 465 6.35 -28.01 12.33
C PRO A 465 7.57 -27.10 12.35
N VAL A 466 7.38 -25.85 12.79
CA VAL A 466 8.41 -24.80 12.77
C VAL A 466 9.70 -25.21 13.50
N ARG A 467 9.59 -25.94 14.62
CA ARG A 467 10.75 -26.44 15.38
C ARG A 467 11.57 -27.47 14.60
N VAL A 468 10.93 -28.30 13.78
CA VAL A 468 11.62 -29.31 12.95
C VAL A 468 12.34 -28.61 11.81
N VAL A 469 11.64 -27.70 11.12
CA VAL A 469 12.21 -26.86 10.06
C VAL A 469 13.43 -26.10 10.58
N SER A 470 13.33 -25.47 11.75
CA SER A 470 14.43 -24.77 12.40
C SER A 470 15.70 -25.61 12.54
N ARG A 471 15.56 -26.82 13.11
CA ARG A 471 16.69 -27.69 13.43
C ARG A 471 17.36 -28.22 12.17
N LEU A 472 16.56 -28.65 11.20
CA LEU A 472 17.07 -29.19 9.94
C LEU A 472 17.75 -28.10 9.10
N PHE A 473 17.13 -26.92 8.98
CA PHE A 473 17.72 -25.77 8.29
C PHE A 473 19.07 -25.37 8.88
N ARG A 474 19.14 -25.22 10.21
CA ARG A 474 20.38 -24.92 10.92
C ARG A 474 21.47 -25.95 10.62
N GLY A 475 21.15 -27.23 10.74
CA GLY A 475 22.09 -28.33 10.48
C GLY A 475 22.64 -28.28 9.06
N LYS A 476 21.76 -28.17 8.04
CA LYS A 476 22.18 -28.10 6.64
C LYS A 476 23.05 -26.90 6.34
N TYR A 477 22.69 -25.71 6.82
CA TYR A 477 23.45 -24.49 6.55
C TYR A 477 24.84 -24.53 7.21
N LEU A 478 24.92 -24.91 8.49
CA LEU A 478 26.20 -25.00 9.19
C LEU A 478 27.09 -26.11 8.64
N ALA A 479 26.51 -27.22 8.16
CA ALA A 479 27.26 -28.28 7.49
C ALA A 479 27.90 -27.79 6.19
N GLU A 480 27.14 -27.10 5.32
CA GLU A 480 27.69 -26.57 4.07
C GLU A 480 28.74 -25.48 4.32
N LEU A 481 28.52 -24.59 5.30
CA LEU A 481 29.52 -23.60 5.72
C LEU A 481 30.81 -24.28 6.18
N LYS A 482 30.71 -25.30 7.07
CA LYS A 482 31.86 -26.06 7.56
C LYS A 482 32.60 -26.77 6.42
N GLN A 483 31.87 -27.29 5.43
CA GLN A 483 32.48 -27.93 4.26
C GLN A 483 33.22 -26.91 3.38
N LEU A 484 32.62 -25.76 3.10
CA LEU A 484 33.29 -24.69 2.33
C LEU A 484 34.57 -24.20 3.01
N TRP A 485 34.59 -24.17 4.34
CA TRP A 485 35.80 -23.86 5.10
C TRP A 485 36.87 -24.94 4.95
N LYS A 486 36.50 -26.22 5.13
CA LYS A 486 37.42 -27.36 4.97
C LYS A 486 38.02 -27.43 3.57
N ASP A 487 37.24 -27.07 2.55
CA ASP A 487 37.66 -27.01 1.15
C ASP A 487 38.58 -25.80 0.85
N GLY A 488 38.85 -24.92 1.82
CA GLY A 488 39.65 -23.71 1.62
C GLY A 488 38.99 -22.65 0.72
N LYS A 489 37.66 -22.69 0.56
CA LYS A 489 36.92 -21.81 -0.37
C LYS A 489 36.47 -20.49 0.25
N LEU A 490 36.54 -20.36 1.58
CA LEU A 490 36.08 -19.16 2.29
C LEU A 490 37.23 -18.17 2.50
N GLU A 491 36.93 -16.90 2.28
CA GLU A 491 37.80 -15.77 2.57
C GLU A 491 37.37 -15.06 3.85
N PHE A 492 38.32 -14.47 4.57
CA PHE A 492 38.07 -13.87 5.88
C PHE A 492 38.75 -12.51 5.98
N HIS A 493 37.95 -11.45 5.94
CA HIS A 493 38.42 -10.07 5.89
C HIS A 493 37.87 -9.28 7.09
N GLY A 494 38.66 -8.33 7.61
CA GLY A 494 38.25 -7.45 8.72
C GLY A 494 37.81 -8.26 9.94
N THR A 495 36.59 -8.00 10.44
CA THR A 495 36.05 -8.70 11.64
C THR A 495 35.81 -10.20 11.45
N ALA A 496 35.97 -10.73 10.23
CA ALA A 496 35.92 -12.16 9.97
C ALA A 496 37.30 -12.86 10.09
N GLU A 497 38.41 -12.10 10.15
CA GLU A 497 39.78 -12.63 10.15
C GLU A 497 40.05 -13.73 11.20
N PRO A 498 39.57 -13.63 12.45
CA PRO A 498 39.80 -14.67 13.46
C PRO A 498 39.28 -16.06 13.05
N TYR A 499 38.23 -16.12 12.23
CA TYR A 499 37.59 -17.38 11.82
C TYR A 499 38.38 -18.14 10.72
N ARG A 500 39.55 -17.64 10.29
CA ARG A 500 40.55 -18.44 9.57
C ARG A 500 41.06 -19.59 10.45
N ASN A 501 41.16 -19.35 11.75
CA ASN A 501 41.62 -20.33 12.71
C ASN A 501 40.51 -21.37 12.98
N HIS A 502 40.90 -22.64 12.99
CA HIS A 502 39.98 -23.76 13.23
C HIS A 502 39.21 -23.63 14.55
N TYR A 503 39.89 -23.30 15.65
CA TYR A 503 39.31 -23.25 16.99
C TYR A 503 38.29 -22.10 17.10
N ALA A 504 38.65 -20.92 16.61
CA ALA A 504 37.74 -19.76 16.60
C ALA A 504 36.49 -20.01 15.73
N LEU A 505 36.65 -20.66 14.57
CA LEU A 505 35.50 -21.05 13.76
C LEU A 505 34.63 -22.09 14.48
N GLN A 506 35.24 -23.10 15.11
CA GLN A 506 34.50 -24.14 15.80
C GLN A 506 33.70 -23.55 16.98
N GLU A 507 34.26 -22.61 17.73
CA GLU A 507 33.55 -21.88 18.79
C GLU A 507 32.36 -21.05 18.25
N LEU A 508 32.54 -20.38 17.10
CA LEU A 508 31.45 -19.69 16.41
C LEU A 508 30.32 -20.66 16.02
N LEU A 509 30.68 -21.83 15.46
CA LEU A 509 29.72 -22.86 15.07
C LEU A 509 28.98 -23.41 16.29
N ASP A 510 29.67 -23.70 17.39
CA ASP A 510 29.08 -24.20 18.62
C ASP A 510 28.10 -23.20 19.23
N THR A 511 28.47 -21.92 19.23
CA THR A 511 27.57 -20.81 19.60
C THR A 511 26.32 -20.80 18.72
N CYS A 512 26.48 -20.97 17.41
CA CYS A 512 25.36 -21.01 16.47
C CYS A 512 24.47 -22.25 16.64
N TYR A 513 25.03 -23.41 17.00
CA TYR A 513 24.27 -24.63 17.30
C TYR A 513 23.46 -24.51 18.59
N LYS A 514 23.98 -23.82 19.61
CA LYS A 514 23.29 -23.56 20.88
C LYS A 514 22.10 -22.60 20.72
N LYS A 515 22.12 -21.69 19.74
CA LYS A 515 21.02 -20.76 19.46
C LYS A 515 19.82 -21.46 18.82
N GLU A 516 18.62 -21.00 19.15
CA GLU A 516 17.40 -21.34 18.42
C GLU A 516 17.26 -20.49 17.17
N TRP A 517 17.20 -21.14 16.00
CA TRP A 517 17.07 -20.47 14.71
C TRP A 517 15.60 -20.40 14.33
N ILE A 518 14.82 -19.55 14.98
CA ILE A 518 13.35 -19.53 14.84
C ILE A 518 12.96 -19.06 13.43
N PRO A 519 12.49 -19.94 12.53
CA PRO A 519 11.96 -19.56 11.24
C PRO A 519 10.60 -18.93 11.48
N TYR A 520 10.38 -17.71 10.99
CA TYR A 520 9.08 -17.08 11.11
C TYR A 520 8.13 -17.69 10.08
N CYS A 521 7.02 -18.29 10.54
CA CYS A 521 5.94 -18.78 9.69
C CYS A 521 4.70 -17.91 9.91
N LYS A 522 4.12 -17.39 8.82
CA LYS A 522 2.88 -16.64 8.86
C LYS A 522 1.73 -17.48 8.31
N LYS A 523 0.57 -17.40 8.99
CA LYS A 523 -0.71 -17.97 8.54
C LYS A 523 -1.01 -17.65 7.07
N PRO A 524 -1.74 -18.54 6.38
CA PRO A 524 -1.90 -18.51 4.94
C PRO A 524 -2.50 -17.19 4.44
N PHE A 525 -2.16 -16.90 3.20
CA PHE A 525 -2.74 -15.81 2.43
C PHE A 525 -4.19 -16.16 2.04
N HIS A 526 -5.15 -15.27 2.31
CA HIS A 526 -6.52 -15.45 1.79
C HIS A 526 -6.52 -15.22 0.26
N GLY A 527 -6.51 -16.32 -0.50
CA GLY A 527 -6.62 -16.34 -1.95
C GLY A 527 -5.37 -15.86 -2.73
N ALA A 528 -5.36 -16.18 -4.03
CA ALA A 528 -4.25 -15.86 -4.93
C ALA A 528 -3.87 -14.36 -4.95
N GLU A 529 -4.84 -13.43 -4.83
CA GLU A 529 -4.58 -11.98 -4.88
C GLU A 529 -3.70 -11.49 -3.72
N SER A 530 -3.89 -12.05 -2.51
CA SER A 530 -3.07 -11.64 -1.36
C SER A 530 -1.64 -12.15 -1.48
N VAL A 531 -1.43 -13.33 -2.09
CA VAL A 531 -0.09 -13.86 -2.46
C VAL A 531 0.60 -12.95 -3.46
N ILE A 532 -0.12 -12.47 -4.48
CA ILE A 532 0.39 -11.57 -5.53
C ILE A 532 0.90 -10.26 -4.92
N ARG A 533 0.05 -9.59 -4.14
CA ARG A 533 0.40 -8.33 -3.44
C ARG A 533 1.53 -8.52 -2.44
N TYR A 534 1.66 -9.74 -1.92
CA TYR A 534 2.75 -10.11 -1.03
C TYR A 534 4.06 -10.31 -1.78
N LEU A 535 4.07 -11.14 -2.82
CA LEU A 535 5.22 -11.41 -3.70
C LEU A 535 5.86 -10.09 -4.20
N GLY A 536 5.05 -9.09 -4.59
CA GLY A 536 5.54 -7.79 -5.02
C GLY A 536 6.33 -7.01 -3.96
N ARG A 537 6.01 -7.17 -2.66
CA ARG A 537 6.68 -6.44 -1.58
C ARG A 537 8.12 -6.87 -1.36
N TYR A 538 8.51 -8.07 -1.77
CA TYR A 538 9.83 -8.64 -1.44
C TYR A 538 10.74 -8.80 -2.65
N THR A 539 10.22 -8.76 -3.87
CA THR A 539 11.04 -9.07 -5.05
C THR A 539 11.95 -7.95 -5.53
N HIS A 540 11.48 -6.71 -5.45
CA HIS A 540 12.17 -5.56 -6.04
C HIS A 540 12.43 -4.43 -5.02
N ARG A 541 12.14 -4.68 -3.73
CA ARG A 541 12.56 -3.77 -2.66
C ARG A 541 14.09 -3.74 -2.55
N ILE A 542 14.59 -2.55 -2.30
CA ILE A 542 15.97 -2.24 -1.94
C ILE A 542 16.09 -2.06 -0.41
N ALA A 543 17.30 -1.81 0.09
CA ALA A 543 17.60 -1.66 1.52
C ALA A 543 16.66 -0.69 2.26
N ILE A 544 16.34 0.44 1.62
CA ILE A 544 15.46 1.47 2.14
C ILE A 544 14.75 2.19 1.00
N SER A 545 13.55 2.72 1.24
CA SER A 545 12.76 3.47 0.26
C SER A 545 12.82 4.98 0.54
N ASN A 546 12.64 5.82 -0.48
CA ASN A 546 12.66 7.29 -0.35
C ASN A 546 11.75 7.80 0.78
N TYR A 547 10.52 7.27 0.92
CA TYR A 547 9.58 7.71 1.97
C TYR A 547 10.06 7.46 3.42
N ARG A 548 11.08 6.61 3.61
CA ARG A 548 11.64 6.35 4.94
C ARG A 548 12.69 7.38 5.32
N ILE A 549 13.26 8.12 4.37
CA ILE A 549 14.17 9.23 4.64
C ILE A 549 13.32 10.42 5.10
N LYS A 550 13.69 11.01 6.24
CA LYS A 550 12.92 12.10 6.88
C LYS A 550 13.59 13.45 6.71
N CYS A 551 14.90 13.50 6.89
CA CYS A 551 15.68 14.70 6.62
C CYS A 551 17.14 14.35 6.35
N MET A 552 17.82 15.29 5.70
CA MET A 552 19.25 15.26 5.46
C MET A 552 19.82 16.63 5.82
N THR A 553 20.88 16.64 6.63
CA THR A 553 21.71 17.82 6.91
C THR A 553 23.01 17.74 6.11
N ASP A 554 23.94 18.68 6.34
CA ASP A 554 25.25 18.65 5.68
C ASP A 554 26.11 17.42 6.03
N SER A 555 25.84 16.77 7.17
CA SER A 555 26.63 15.66 7.71
C SER A 555 25.83 14.42 8.10
N MET A 556 24.51 14.54 8.33
CA MET A 556 23.67 13.48 8.89
C MET A 556 22.47 13.17 8.01
N VAL A 557 21.97 11.94 8.13
CA VAL A 557 20.74 11.46 7.49
C VAL A 557 19.85 10.84 8.56
N THR A 558 18.59 11.28 8.62
CA THR A 558 17.57 10.70 9.51
C THR A 558 16.58 9.90 8.70
N PHE A 559 16.33 8.67 9.12
CA PHE A 559 15.34 7.79 8.49
C PHE A 559 14.57 6.97 9.51
N THR A 560 13.32 6.64 9.19
CA THR A 560 12.46 5.82 10.05
C THR A 560 12.81 4.35 9.92
N ALA A 561 12.98 3.65 11.04
CA ALA A 561 13.15 2.20 11.13
C ALA A 561 12.09 1.59 12.04
N LYS A 562 11.91 0.28 11.92
CA LYS A 562 10.92 -0.47 12.70
C LYS A 562 11.67 -1.27 13.74
N ASP A 563 11.40 -1.00 15.01
CA ASP A 563 11.98 -1.73 16.12
C ASP A 563 11.17 -3.01 16.37
N TYR A 564 11.64 -4.12 15.82
CA TYR A 564 11.02 -5.42 16.02
C TYR A 564 11.22 -5.97 17.44
N LYS A 565 12.15 -5.44 18.24
CA LYS A 565 12.35 -5.83 19.64
C LYS A 565 11.28 -5.19 20.54
N ASN A 566 10.86 -3.95 20.23
CA ASN A 566 9.83 -3.21 20.98
C ASN A 566 8.49 -3.16 20.23
N GLN A 567 7.81 -4.31 20.09
CA GLN A 567 6.45 -4.43 19.53
C GLN A 567 6.28 -3.95 18.07
N GLY A 568 7.35 -3.66 17.34
CA GLY A 568 7.28 -3.19 15.96
C GLY A 568 6.92 -1.72 15.82
N GLN A 569 7.21 -0.87 16.82
CA GLN A 569 7.03 0.57 16.69
C GLN A 569 8.01 1.16 15.66
N TRP A 570 7.63 2.28 15.07
CA TRP A 570 8.52 3.03 14.16
C TRP A 570 9.29 4.07 14.97
N GLU A 571 10.61 4.07 14.80
CA GLU A 571 11.54 4.99 15.43
C GLU A 571 12.34 5.74 14.37
N GLU A 572 12.83 6.93 14.70
CA GLU A 572 13.74 7.68 13.84
C GLU A 572 15.19 7.35 14.22
N ILE A 573 15.99 6.97 13.21
CA ILE A 573 17.41 6.70 13.35
C ILE A 573 18.16 7.78 12.58
N THR A 574 19.08 8.45 13.28
CA THR A 574 19.98 9.44 12.70
C THR A 574 21.40 8.89 12.67
N VAL A 575 22.03 8.88 11.49
CA VAL A 575 23.41 8.42 11.26
C VAL A 575 24.17 9.43 10.42
N SER A 576 25.50 9.35 10.39
CA SER A 576 26.28 10.14 9.43
C SER A 576 25.92 9.75 8.00
N GLY A 577 26.05 10.69 7.07
CA GLY A 577 25.79 10.43 5.66
C GLY A 577 26.67 9.30 5.10
N GLU A 578 27.94 9.24 5.49
CA GLU A 578 28.83 8.13 5.11
C GLU A 578 28.38 6.77 5.68
N GLU A 579 27.92 6.72 6.93
CA GLU A 579 27.39 5.49 7.52
C GLU A 579 26.10 5.04 6.82
N PHE A 580 25.27 5.99 6.38
CA PHE A 580 24.11 5.67 5.54
C PHE A 580 24.54 5.02 4.22
N ILE A 581 25.52 5.60 3.52
CA ILE A 581 26.07 5.04 2.27
C ILE A 581 26.66 3.66 2.51
N ARG A 582 27.45 3.47 3.58
CA ARG A 582 28.02 2.19 3.96
C ARG A 582 26.92 1.14 4.14
N ARG A 583 25.92 1.41 4.99
CA ARG A 583 24.78 0.49 5.24
C ARG A 583 24.05 0.17 3.95
N PHE A 584 23.76 1.15 3.10
CA PHE A 584 23.09 0.89 1.83
C PHE A 584 23.92 -0.03 0.92
N LEU A 585 25.21 0.28 0.73
CA LEU A 585 26.09 -0.43 -0.19
C LEU A 585 26.39 -1.87 0.26
N MET A 586 26.29 -2.19 1.55
CA MET A 586 26.39 -3.57 2.06
C MET A 586 25.35 -4.51 1.43
N HIS A 587 24.23 -3.97 0.95
CA HIS A 587 23.13 -4.75 0.39
C HIS A 587 23.19 -4.88 -1.13
N VAL A 588 24.21 -4.31 -1.79
CA VAL A 588 24.43 -4.50 -3.24
C VAL A 588 24.82 -5.95 -3.49
N PRO A 589 23.97 -6.75 -4.16
CA PRO A 589 24.23 -8.17 -4.36
C PRO A 589 25.40 -8.42 -5.33
N PRO A 590 26.15 -9.53 -5.18
CA PRO A 590 27.25 -9.89 -6.05
C PRO A 590 26.86 -9.91 -7.54
N LYS A 591 27.87 -9.69 -8.40
CA LYS A 591 27.69 -9.70 -9.86
C LYS A 591 27.03 -11.00 -10.31
N ARG A 592 25.97 -10.87 -11.13
CA ARG A 592 25.15 -11.99 -11.66
C ARG A 592 24.48 -12.89 -10.61
N PHE A 593 24.42 -12.46 -9.34
CA PHE A 593 23.71 -13.22 -8.32
C PHE A 593 22.20 -13.15 -8.50
N VAL A 594 21.55 -14.31 -8.59
CA VAL A 594 20.09 -14.45 -8.75
C VAL A 594 19.42 -14.45 -7.37
N ARG A 595 18.66 -13.38 -7.08
CA ARG A 595 17.96 -13.13 -5.81
C ARG A 595 16.59 -13.79 -5.68
N ILE A 596 16.01 -14.30 -6.76
CA ILE A 596 14.69 -14.95 -6.76
C ILE A 596 14.88 -16.30 -7.42
N ARG A 597 14.62 -17.38 -6.70
CA ARG A 597 14.81 -18.75 -7.17
C ARG A 597 13.51 -19.54 -7.01
N HIS A 598 13.19 -20.36 -8.00
CA HIS A 598 11.98 -21.16 -8.07
C HIS A 598 12.32 -22.64 -7.95
N TYR A 599 11.55 -23.38 -7.14
CA TYR A 599 11.84 -24.75 -6.77
C TYR A 599 10.63 -25.67 -6.88
N GLY A 600 10.89 -26.98 -6.91
CA GLY A 600 9.90 -28.04 -6.99
C GLY A 600 8.95 -27.84 -8.18
N LEU A 601 7.64 -27.85 -7.92
CA LEU A 601 6.60 -27.65 -8.94
C LEU A 601 6.74 -26.32 -9.71
N LEU A 602 7.33 -25.29 -9.11
CA LEU A 602 7.53 -23.97 -9.71
C LEU A 602 8.86 -23.83 -10.45
N SER A 603 9.72 -24.85 -10.44
CA SER A 603 11.03 -24.80 -11.09
C SER A 603 10.90 -24.63 -12.62
N SER A 604 11.72 -23.75 -13.20
CA SER A 604 11.59 -23.38 -14.62
C SER A 604 11.61 -24.53 -15.61
N ARG A 605 12.30 -25.64 -15.29
CA ARG A 605 12.38 -26.83 -16.15
C ARG A 605 11.04 -27.55 -16.30
N ASN A 606 10.26 -27.61 -15.22
CA ASN A 606 9.07 -28.46 -15.12
C ASN A 606 7.77 -27.66 -14.92
N LYS A 607 7.87 -26.35 -14.63
CA LYS A 607 6.74 -25.50 -14.24
C LYS A 607 5.54 -25.63 -15.19
N ASN A 608 5.75 -25.49 -16.49
CA ASN A 608 4.64 -25.51 -17.45
C ASN A 608 3.87 -26.84 -17.43
N LYS A 609 4.59 -27.98 -17.34
CA LYS A 609 3.96 -29.31 -17.28
C LYS A 609 3.27 -29.53 -15.93
N LYS A 610 4.01 -29.35 -14.83
CA LYS A 610 3.52 -29.65 -13.47
C LYS A 610 2.40 -28.71 -13.02
N ILE A 611 2.48 -27.40 -13.32
CA ILE A 611 1.41 -26.46 -13.00
C ILE A 611 0.16 -26.74 -13.82
N THR A 612 0.27 -27.08 -15.09
CA THR A 612 -0.90 -27.46 -15.91
C THR A 612 -1.57 -28.70 -15.34
N LEU A 613 -0.80 -29.72 -14.96
CA LEU A 613 -1.34 -30.90 -14.30
C LEU A 613 -2.05 -30.56 -12.98
N CYS A 614 -1.42 -29.78 -12.11
CA CYS A 614 -2.03 -29.35 -10.85
C CYS A 614 -3.35 -28.57 -11.10
N ARG A 615 -3.42 -27.73 -12.12
CA ARG A 615 -4.65 -27.00 -12.48
C ARG A 615 -5.77 -27.94 -12.88
N ASN A 616 -5.46 -28.96 -13.69
CA ASN A 616 -6.46 -29.93 -14.13
C ASN A 616 -6.99 -30.73 -12.92
N LEU A 617 -6.11 -31.14 -12.01
CA LEU A 617 -6.48 -31.86 -10.79
C LEU A 617 -7.31 -31.01 -9.82
N LEU A 618 -7.03 -29.71 -9.73
CA LEU A 618 -7.70 -28.78 -8.84
C LEU A 618 -8.92 -28.08 -9.47
N GLY A 619 -9.18 -28.27 -10.76
CA GLY A 619 -10.23 -27.53 -11.49
C GLY A 619 -9.97 -26.02 -11.59
N CYS A 620 -8.71 -25.57 -11.51
CA CYS A 620 -8.38 -24.15 -11.48
C CYS A 620 -8.50 -23.47 -12.86
N ARG A 621 -9.04 -22.25 -12.87
CA ARG A 621 -8.94 -21.37 -14.06
C ARG A 621 -7.52 -20.80 -14.19
N LYS A 622 -6.95 -20.83 -15.39
CA LYS A 622 -5.67 -20.19 -15.68
C LYS A 622 -5.86 -18.67 -15.73
N TYR A 623 -5.13 -17.95 -14.89
CA TYR A 623 -5.00 -16.50 -15.01
C TYR A 623 -4.09 -16.16 -16.20
N ILE A 624 -4.48 -15.14 -16.97
CA ILE A 624 -3.70 -14.59 -18.09
C ILE A 624 -3.15 -13.23 -17.65
N ALA A 625 -1.83 -13.07 -17.75
CA ALA A 625 -1.16 -11.81 -17.43
C ALA A 625 -1.72 -10.66 -18.28
N ARG A 626 -2.15 -9.58 -17.62
CA ARG A 626 -2.75 -8.40 -18.25
C ARG A 626 -1.71 -7.51 -18.92
N LEU A 627 -0.44 -7.58 -18.48
CA LEU A 627 0.64 -6.70 -18.94
C LEU A 627 1.53 -7.34 -20.02
N LYS A 628 1.33 -8.63 -20.35
CA LYS A 628 2.28 -9.42 -21.13
C LYS A 628 2.49 -8.91 -22.55
N ASP A 629 1.42 -8.44 -23.18
CA ASP A 629 1.40 -8.05 -24.61
C ASP A 629 1.16 -6.54 -24.79
N LEU A 630 1.18 -5.77 -23.70
CA LEU A 630 1.05 -4.32 -23.74
C LEU A 630 2.42 -3.66 -24.01
N ASP A 631 2.41 -2.48 -24.62
CA ASP A 631 3.59 -1.62 -24.67
C ASP A 631 3.71 -0.76 -23.40
N ALA A 632 4.80 -0.01 -23.24
CA ALA A 632 5.01 0.79 -22.03
C ALA A 632 3.91 1.85 -21.80
N PRO A 633 3.44 2.61 -22.81
CA PRO A 633 2.30 3.51 -22.67
C PRO A 633 1.01 2.82 -22.23
N ALA A 634 0.62 1.72 -22.87
CA ALA A 634 -0.60 1.00 -22.51
C ALA A 634 -0.53 0.41 -21.10
N MET A 635 0.64 -0.09 -20.68
CA MET A 635 0.84 -0.51 -19.28
C MET A 635 0.70 0.64 -18.30
N ILE A 636 1.28 1.82 -18.59
CA ILE A 636 1.19 2.99 -17.71
C ILE A 636 -0.27 3.46 -17.60
N ARG A 637 -1.00 3.45 -18.72
CA ARG A 637 -2.43 3.76 -18.74
C ARG A 637 -3.23 2.76 -17.91
N LEU A 638 -2.96 1.47 -18.02
CA LEU A 638 -3.66 0.44 -17.25
C LEU A 638 -3.35 0.50 -15.75
N LEU A 639 -2.08 0.70 -15.38
CA LEU A 639 -1.62 0.65 -13.99
C LEU A 639 -1.90 1.96 -13.23
N TYR A 640 -1.72 3.11 -13.89
CA TYR A 640 -1.73 4.43 -13.24
C TYR A 640 -2.83 5.35 -13.75
N ASN A 641 -3.67 4.88 -14.69
CA ASN A 641 -4.71 5.67 -15.33
C ASN A 641 -4.17 6.98 -15.93
N LYS A 642 -2.93 6.94 -16.45
CA LYS A 642 -2.25 8.08 -17.09
C LYS A 642 -1.98 7.76 -18.55
N ASP A 643 -2.52 8.57 -19.44
CA ASP A 643 -2.24 8.47 -20.87
C ASP A 643 -1.06 9.38 -21.22
N ILE A 644 0.13 8.79 -21.34
CA ILE A 644 1.36 9.52 -21.69
C ILE A 644 1.44 9.86 -23.18
N CYS A 645 0.50 9.37 -23.99
CA CYS A 645 0.37 9.70 -25.41
C CYS A 645 -0.56 10.91 -25.63
N ARG A 646 -1.06 11.54 -24.56
CA ARG A 646 -1.87 12.76 -24.61
C ARG A 646 -1.18 13.93 -23.91
N CYS A 647 -1.25 15.09 -24.54
CA CYS A 647 -0.72 16.34 -24.02
C CYS A 647 -1.46 16.76 -22.75
N SER A 648 -0.71 17.08 -21.70
CA SER A 648 -1.28 17.63 -20.45
C SER A 648 -1.89 19.01 -20.64
N SER A 649 -1.46 19.77 -21.65
CA SER A 649 -1.89 21.14 -21.87
C SER A 649 -3.15 21.23 -22.75
N CYS A 650 -3.21 20.50 -23.88
CA CYS A 650 -4.33 20.58 -24.82
C CYS A 650 -5.11 19.25 -25.01
N GLY A 651 -4.65 18.14 -24.43
CA GLY A 651 -5.23 16.82 -24.65
C GLY A 651 -4.87 16.16 -25.98
N GLY A 652 -4.11 16.88 -26.83
CA GLY A 652 -3.66 16.48 -28.15
C GLY A 652 -2.68 15.30 -28.19
N ARG A 653 -2.42 14.74 -29.38
CA ARG A 653 -1.56 13.54 -29.50
C ARG A 653 -0.09 13.89 -29.31
N ILE A 654 0.60 13.12 -28.47
CA ILE A 654 2.07 13.19 -28.30
C ILE A 654 2.73 12.12 -29.17
N ILE A 655 3.71 12.54 -29.96
CA ILE A 655 4.55 11.66 -30.77
C ILE A 655 6.03 11.76 -30.35
N PRO A 656 6.78 10.65 -30.32
CA PRO A 656 8.22 10.68 -30.05
C PRO A 656 8.97 11.32 -31.22
N LEU A 657 9.94 12.20 -30.93
CA LEU A 657 10.84 12.73 -31.95
C LEU A 657 11.90 11.67 -32.33
N PRO A 658 12.24 11.51 -33.62
CA PRO A 658 13.30 10.62 -34.06
C PRO A 658 14.66 10.99 -33.43
N ALA A 659 15.43 9.99 -33.00
CA ALA A 659 16.77 10.22 -32.49
C ALA A 659 17.69 10.74 -33.61
N GLY A 660 18.32 11.91 -33.42
CA GLY A 660 19.34 12.45 -34.33
C GLY A 660 18.95 13.69 -35.13
N GLN A 661 17.73 14.22 -35.00
CA GLN A 661 17.42 15.56 -35.52
C GLN A 661 17.91 16.64 -34.54
N PRO A 662 18.68 17.64 -34.99
CA PRO A 662 19.06 18.77 -34.14
C PRO A 662 17.80 19.55 -33.76
N CYS A 663 17.44 19.52 -32.48
CA CYS A 663 16.50 20.49 -31.92
C CYS A 663 17.25 21.81 -31.74
N THR A 664 16.98 22.79 -32.61
CA THR A 664 17.15 24.19 -32.23
C THR A 664 16.18 24.46 -31.08
N MET A 665 16.70 24.65 -29.88
CA MET A 665 15.91 25.10 -28.73
C MET A 665 15.23 26.42 -29.12
N PRO A 666 13.89 26.54 -29.09
CA PRO A 666 13.25 27.84 -29.23
C PRO A 666 13.70 28.74 -28.06
N GLU A 667 13.82 30.03 -28.32
CA GLU A 667 14.19 31.01 -27.30
C GLU A 667 13.27 30.97 -26.06
N PRO A 668 13.75 31.41 -24.88
CA PRO A 668 13.21 31.07 -23.55
C PRO A 668 11.77 31.55 -23.23
N HIS A 669 11.04 32.12 -24.18
CA HIS A 669 9.76 32.79 -23.94
C HIS A 669 8.51 31.94 -24.24
N LEU A 670 8.65 30.64 -24.53
CA LEU A 670 7.51 29.74 -24.80
C LEU A 670 7.55 28.43 -24.00
N LEU A 671 7.80 28.52 -22.69
CA LEU A 671 7.60 27.41 -21.75
C LEU A 671 6.49 27.78 -20.77
N CYS A 672 5.32 27.16 -20.96
CA CYS A 672 4.15 27.22 -20.07
C CYS A 672 4.26 26.10 -19.02
#